data_AF-A0A4W2EZ59-F1
#
_entry.id   AF-A0A4W2EZ59-F1
#
_cell.length_a   1.000
_cell.length_b   1.000
_cell.length_c   1.000
_cell.angle_alpha   90.00
_cell.angle_beta   90.00
_cell.angle_gamma   90.00
#
_symmetry.space_group_name_H-M   'P 1'
#
loop_
_entity.id
_entity.type
_entity.pdbx_description
1 polymer ?
#
loop_
_entity_poly.entity_id
_entity_poly.type
_entity_poly.pdbx_seq_one_letter_code
_entity_poly.pdbx_strand_id
1 'polypeptide(L)'
;MGNNWTSIRRGEWGRVRPVRMMEVRLSEGTLERKLARSPAFPPPPPAIHTSAAWGSLIGSQGGCGKDCSPREYPVPVSPETSSDSPWLSMALPALGLDSWSFLGLFLFQLLLLFLPPATTAGREGQGPTPRVKYHAGDGRRALSFFHQKGLQDFDTLLLSDDGGTLYVGAREAILALNIEDPGVPRLKNMIPWPASDRKKSECAFKRKSNETQCFNFIRVLVSFNSTHLYACGTFAFSPACTFIELQDSRLLPISEDRVVEGKGQSPFDPTHKHTAVMADGMLYSGTMNNFLGSEPILLRTLGSQPVLKTDNFLRWLQPDASFVAAIPSTQVVYFFFEETASEFEFFEKLRISRVAQVCKNDVGGEKLLQKKWTTFLKAQLLCTQPEQLPFNVIRHAVLLADNSSTDPQVYAVFTSQWHVGGTRSSAVCAFSLKDIKSVFEGKYKELDKETSRWTTYEYPDISPRPGSCSKGPSSDKALTFMKDHFLMDEPVVGTPLLVKSGVEYTWLAVETAQGIDGQSHLVMYLGTSTGSLHKAVVSGDHSAYLVEEIQLFPDPEPVRNLQLAPTQGAVFVGFSGGIWKVPRANCSVYESCMDCVLARDPHCAWDPESQTCRLLPTPILKSWKQDMQQGNPEWACASGPMGRSLGPRSRPQIIKEVLAVPNSILELPCPQSSALASYHWSHGVEAIPEAPSTVYNGSLLLLLRDGAGGLYQCWATENDFSYPVVSYWVHSQDQPLALDPKLAGIPRERMEAPLTRVGGGAALAAPKSYWPHFLTVTVLLALVLSGALVTFLVSPLGALRARGKVQGCGTLPSREKAPLSSEQCLQPSKEGRTSASDMDADNNLQGTEVA
;
A
#
# COMPACT_ATOMS: atom_id res chain seq x y z
N MET A 1 58.48 12.87 -23.61
CA MET A 1 58.41 11.98 -24.80
C MET A 1 56.95 11.99 -25.24
N GLY A 2 56.53 12.16 -26.49
CA GLY A 2 57.18 12.57 -27.75
C GLY A 2 56.02 12.83 -28.75
N ASN A 3 56.05 13.91 -29.54
CA ASN A 3 56.50 13.91 -30.95
C ASN A 3 55.61 13.06 -31.90
N ASN A 4 55.09 13.56 -33.04
CA ASN A 4 55.28 14.87 -33.73
C ASN A 4 54.29 15.05 -34.93
N TRP A 5 54.34 16.21 -35.61
CA TRP A 5 53.77 16.59 -36.94
C TRP A 5 52.26 16.89 -37.04
N THR A 6 51.71 17.88 -37.80
CA THR A 6 52.11 19.22 -38.37
C THR A 6 50.84 19.85 -39.03
N SER A 7 50.73 21.08 -39.57
CA SER A 7 51.25 22.46 -39.33
C SER A 7 50.91 23.37 -40.57
N ILE A 8 51.15 24.70 -40.50
CA ILE A 8 51.10 25.70 -41.62
C ILE A 8 49.66 26.01 -42.16
N ARG A 9 49.19 27.23 -42.51
CA ARG A 9 49.64 28.66 -42.66
C ARG A 9 48.41 29.55 -42.25
N ARG A 10 48.41 30.79 -41.69
CA ARG A 10 49.22 32.03 -41.62
C ARG A 10 49.03 33.07 -42.77
N GLY A 11 48.29 34.15 -42.48
CA GLY A 11 48.29 35.47 -43.18
C GLY A 11 46.91 36.15 -43.26
N GLU A 12 46.70 37.49 -43.30
CA GLU A 12 47.57 38.67 -43.03
C GLU A 12 46.75 39.95 -42.69
N TRP A 13 47.35 40.83 -41.85
CA TRP A 13 47.20 42.30 -41.65
C TRP A 13 45.92 43.14 -41.95
N GLY A 14 45.55 44.00 -40.98
CA GLY A 14 44.67 45.20 -41.12
C GLY A 14 45.01 46.30 -40.09
N ARG A 15 44.80 47.60 -40.39
CA ARG A 15 45.47 48.74 -39.70
C ARG A 15 44.58 49.62 -38.77
N VAL A 16 45.17 50.06 -37.63
CA VAL A 16 45.15 51.42 -37.00
C VAL A 16 43.77 52.10 -36.71
N ARG A 17 43.27 52.25 -35.45
CA ARG A 17 43.53 53.28 -34.38
C ARG A 17 43.21 54.77 -34.75
N PRO A 18 42.96 55.74 -33.80
CA PRO A 18 42.40 55.69 -32.41
C PRO A 18 41.64 56.98 -31.85
N VAL A 19 41.25 56.96 -30.55
CA VAL A 19 41.03 58.06 -29.54
C VAL A 19 39.83 59.05 -29.59
N ARG A 20 39.02 59.07 -28.49
CA ARG A 20 38.69 60.17 -27.51
C ARG A 20 37.63 59.62 -26.50
N MET A 21 37.63 59.74 -25.16
CA MET A 21 38.30 60.54 -24.08
C MET A 21 37.50 61.76 -23.54
N MET A 22 37.55 61.95 -22.20
CA MET A 22 36.83 62.91 -21.30
C MET A 22 35.41 62.45 -20.88
N GLU A 23 34.97 62.36 -19.60
CA GLU A 23 35.32 63.03 -18.30
C GLU A 23 34.74 64.48 -18.23
N VAL A 24 34.06 65.02 -17.19
CA VAL A 24 34.38 65.21 -15.74
C VAL A 24 33.10 65.70 -14.98
N ARG A 25 33.07 65.59 -13.62
CA ARG A 25 32.36 66.41 -12.58
C ARG A 25 30.94 66.11 -12.03
N LEU A 26 30.97 65.85 -10.71
CA LEU A 26 30.10 66.26 -9.60
C LEU A 26 29.22 67.53 -9.74
N SER A 27 28.08 67.52 -9.02
CA SER A 27 27.60 68.66 -8.22
C SER A 27 26.80 68.19 -6.99
N GLU A 28 26.88 68.94 -5.89
CA GLU A 28 26.01 68.79 -4.69
C GLU A 28 24.83 69.78 -4.77
N GLY A 29 23.75 69.51 -4.02
CA GLY A 29 22.59 70.42 -3.94
C GLY A 29 21.64 70.04 -2.79
N THR A 30 21.14 71.03 -2.04
CA THR A 30 20.56 70.84 -0.69
C THR A 30 19.16 71.46 -0.54
N LEU A 31 18.44 71.06 0.52
CA LEU A 31 17.14 71.63 1.00
C LEU A 31 15.92 71.35 0.09
N GLU A 32 14.66 71.36 0.55
CA GLU A 32 14.05 71.76 1.85
C GLU A 32 13.09 70.68 2.44
N ARG A 33 12.62 70.91 3.68
CA ARG A 33 11.55 70.14 4.34
C ARG A 33 10.16 70.72 4.03
N LYS A 34 9.11 69.89 4.05
CA LYS A 34 7.77 70.33 4.53
C LYS A 34 6.94 69.17 5.07
N LEU A 35 6.18 69.45 6.14
CA LEU A 35 5.23 68.53 6.77
C LEU A 35 3.85 68.69 6.11
N ALA A 36 3.02 67.63 6.09
CA ALA A 36 1.77 67.58 6.88
C ALA A 36 0.87 66.36 6.58
N ARG A 37 0.34 65.78 7.67
CA ARG A 37 -1.01 65.18 7.86
C ARG A 37 -1.58 64.16 6.85
N SER A 38 -1.83 62.96 7.38
CA SER A 38 -2.87 62.05 6.90
C SER A 38 -4.29 62.60 7.13
N PRO A 39 -5.28 62.16 6.33
CA PRO A 39 -6.68 62.01 6.76
C PRO A 39 -7.02 60.53 7.01
N ALA A 40 -8.07 60.27 7.82
CA ALA A 40 -8.60 58.93 8.06
C ALA A 40 -9.76 58.60 7.09
N PHE A 41 -10.03 57.31 6.88
CA PHE A 41 -11.21 56.85 6.14
C PHE A 41 -12.46 56.80 7.04
N PRO A 42 -13.66 57.20 6.55
CA PRO A 42 -14.91 57.15 7.30
C PRO A 42 -15.61 55.76 7.26
N PRO A 43 -16.51 55.46 8.21
CA PRO A 43 -17.27 54.21 8.27
C PRO A 43 -18.52 54.20 7.35
N PRO A 44 -19.10 53.02 7.05
CA PRO A 44 -20.29 52.88 6.21
C PRO A 44 -21.62 53.11 6.97
N PRO A 45 -22.60 53.83 6.40
CA PRO A 45 -23.99 53.88 6.88
C PRO A 45 -24.88 52.76 6.28
N PRO A 46 -26.10 52.51 6.81
CA PRO A 46 -26.76 51.20 6.72
C PRO A 46 -27.90 51.08 5.70
N ALA A 47 -28.43 49.86 5.56
CA ALA A 47 -29.59 49.51 4.75
C ALA A 47 -30.94 49.94 5.37
N ILE A 48 -31.94 50.23 4.52
CA ILE A 48 -33.35 50.48 4.89
C ILE A 48 -34.27 49.72 3.90
N HIS A 49 -35.42 49.26 4.40
CA HIS A 49 -36.44 48.46 3.70
C HIS A 49 -37.58 49.33 3.11
N THR A 50 -38.56 48.67 2.47
CA THR A 50 -39.93 49.14 2.11
C THR A 50 -40.08 50.00 0.83
N SER A 51 -41.22 50.01 0.11
CA SER A 51 -42.25 48.97 -0.16
C SER A 51 -43.30 49.48 -1.17
N ALA A 52 -43.77 48.60 -2.09
CA ALA A 52 -44.97 48.79 -2.94
C ALA A 52 -44.91 49.99 -3.94
N ALA A 53 -45.83 50.20 -4.90
CA ALA A 53 -47.09 49.50 -5.24
C ALA A 53 -47.45 49.62 -6.74
N TRP A 54 -48.07 48.58 -7.31
CA TRP A 54 -49.13 48.58 -8.34
C TRP A 54 -48.90 49.21 -9.75
N GLY A 55 -49.35 48.48 -10.78
CA GLY A 55 -49.52 48.96 -12.17
C GLY A 55 -49.80 47.81 -13.14
N SER A 56 -50.93 47.83 -13.86
CA SER A 56 -51.37 46.78 -14.79
C SER A 56 -52.05 47.39 -16.02
N LEU A 57 -51.99 46.72 -17.18
CA LEU A 57 -53.07 46.53 -18.20
C LEU A 57 -52.56 46.33 -19.66
N ILE A 58 -52.84 45.13 -20.21
CA ILE A 58 -53.48 44.81 -21.52
C ILE A 58 -52.93 45.37 -22.88
N GLY A 59 -52.86 44.45 -23.88
CA GLY A 59 -52.82 44.70 -25.35
C GLY A 59 -51.63 43.99 -26.02
N SER A 60 -51.73 42.95 -26.87
CA SER A 60 -52.52 42.68 -28.10
C SER A 60 -52.11 43.60 -29.29
N GLN A 61 -52.03 43.15 -30.56
CA GLN A 61 -52.54 41.92 -31.21
C GLN A 61 -51.81 41.62 -32.56
N GLY A 62 -51.91 40.39 -33.09
CA GLY A 62 -51.66 40.04 -34.51
C GLY A 62 -50.27 39.46 -34.88
N GLY A 63 -50.12 38.60 -35.89
CA GLY A 63 -51.13 37.97 -36.76
C GLY A 63 -50.54 37.03 -37.84
N CYS A 64 -51.31 36.02 -38.27
CA CYS A 64 -51.04 34.92 -39.24
C CYS A 64 -50.27 35.25 -40.54
N GLY A 65 -49.65 34.30 -41.27
CA GLY A 65 -49.53 32.83 -41.10
C GLY A 65 -49.53 32.08 -42.46
N LYS A 66 -49.78 30.74 -42.45
CA LYS A 66 -50.21 29.87 -43.59
C LYS A 66 -49.15 29.47 -44.66
N ASP A 67 -49.22 28.31 -45.34
CA ASP A 67 -50.07 27.09 -45.19
C ASP A 67 -49.50 25.85 -45.94
N CYS A 68 -50.21 24.70 -45.78
CA CYS A 68 -50.30 23.51 -46.66
C CYS A 68 -49.41 22.25 -46.46
N SER A 69 -50.11 21.11 -46.41
CA SER A 69 -49.68 19.70 -46.53
C SER A 69 -50.23 19.14 -47.90
N PRO A 70 -50.39 17.82 -48.28
CA PRO A 70 -50.83 16.67 -47.45
C PRO A 70 -50.34 15.21 -47.78
N ARG A 71 -50.49 14.32 -46.78
CA ARG A 71 -50.97 12.90 -46.77
C ARG A 71 -50.66 11.85 -47.87
N GLU A 72 -50.43 10.62 -47.39
CA GLU A 72 -51.25 9.42 -47.73
C GLU A 72 -51.34 8.42 -46.53
N TYR A 73 -52.05 7.27 -46.65
CA TYR A 73 -52.46 6.30 -45.58
C TYR A 73 -52.17 4.82 -46.01
N PRO A 74 -52.38 3.71 -45.22
CA PRO A 74 -52.95 3.49 -43.86
C PRO A 74 -51.94 2.73 -42.90
N VAL A 75 -52.15 2.23 -41.66
CA VAL A 75 -53.30 1.89 -40.74
C VAL A 75 -53.96 0.51 -41.00
N PRO A 76 -54.40 -0.35 -40.01
CA PRO A 76 -54.41 -0.28 -38.52
C PRO A 76 -53.83 -1.52 -37.73
N VAL A 77 -53.73 -1.43 -36.38
CA VAL A 77 -54.38 -2.29 -35.33
C VAL A 77 -53.66 -2.13 -33.96
N SER A 78 -54.45 -2.02 -32.86
CA SER A 78 -54.06 -1.94 -31.43
C SER A 78 -54.93 -2.93 -30.60
N PRO A 79 -54.80 -3.17 -29.26
CA PRO A 79 -54.95 -2.13 -28.20
C PRO A 79 -54.23 -2.30 -26.81
N GLU A 80 -53.94 -1.15 -26.19
CA GLU A 80 -54.22 -0.71 -24.79
C GLU A 80 -53.80 -1.46 -23.48
N THR A 81 -53.79 -0.62 -22.42
CA THR A 81 -53.81 -0.89 -20.96
C THR A 81 -52.48 -1.23 -20.25
N SER A 82 -52.24 -0.78 -19.01
CA SER A 82 -52.65 0.47 -18.32
C SER A 82 -51.85 0.62 -17.02
N SER A 83 -51.40 1.82 -16.69
CA SER A 83 -50.81 2.16 -15.39
C SER A 83 -51.46 3.41 -14.81
N ASP A 84 -51.76 3.43 -13.51
CA ASP A 84 -51.57 4.65 -12.72
C ASP A 84 -51.49 4.37 -11.20
N SER A 85 -50.83 5.28 -10.49
CA SER A 85 -50.73 5.34 -9.01
C SER A 85 -51.89 6.19 -8.43
N PRO A 86 -52.04 6.47 -7.10
CA PRO A 86 -51.07 7.29 -6.33
C PRO A 86 -51.04 7.14 -4.77
N TRP A 87 -50.17 7.95 -4.13
CA TRP A 87 -50.09 8.34 -2.69
C TRP A 87 -49.82 7.30 -1.58
N LEU A 88 -48.85 7.64 -0.71
CA LEU A 88 -49.02 7.47 0.75
C LEU A 88 -48.09 8.39 1.55
N SER A 89 -48.63 9.02 2.60
CA SER A 89 -47.89 9.87 3.55
C SER A 89 -48.14 9.40 5.00
N MET A 90 -47.06 9.29 5.78
CA MET A 90 -46.99 9.23 7.26
C MET A 90 -48.16 8.62 8.06
N ALA A 91 -47.95 7.43 8.63
CA ALA A 91 -48.47 7.07 9.96
C ALA A 91 -47.62 5.96 10.61
N LEU A 92 -47.37 6.04 11.93
CA LEU A 92 -46.76 4.98 12.75
C LEU A 92 -47.85 4.25 13.54
N PRO A 93 -47.98 2.91 13.41
CA PRO A 93 -48.71 2.07 14.36
C PRO A 93 -47.76 1.45 15.40
N ALA A 94 -48.28 1.15 16.60
CA ALA A 94 -47.52 0.53 17.68
C ALA A 94 -47.36 -0.99 17.50
N LEU A 95 -46.23 -1.55 17.95
CA LEU A 95 -45.96 -2.99 17.93
C LEU A 95 -46.74 -3.72 19.03
N GLY A 96 -47.91 -4.25 18.66
CA GLY A 96 -48.48 -5.44 19.32
C GLY A 96 -47.77 -6.69 18.81
N LEU A 97 -47.04 -7.38 19.69
CA LEU A 97 -46.34 -8.63 19.36
C LEU A 97 -47.23 -9.84 19.67
N ASP A 98 -47.83 -10.40 18.62
CA ASP A 98 -48.65 -11.61 18.71
C ASP A 98 -47.82 -12.87 19.00
N SER A 99 -48.40 -13.81 19.74
CA SER A 99 -47.74 -15.05 20.16
C SER A 99 -47.28 -15.95 19.00
N TRP A 100 -47.82 -15.75 17.79
CA TRP A 100 -47.42 -16.49 16.59
C TRP A 100 -46.05 -16.06 16.04
N SER A 101 -45.63 -14.81 16.27
CA SER A 101 -44.31 -14.31 15.83
C SER A 101 -43.15 -15.03 16.52
N PHE A 102 -43.33 -15.42 17.79
CA PHE A 102 -42.35 -16.24 18.51
C PHE A 102 -42.26 -17.66 17.96
N LEU A 103 -43.38 -18.25 17.52
CA LEU A 103 -43.37 -19.57 16.87
C LEU A 103 -42.63 -19.53 15.52
N GLY A 104 -42.85 -18.47 14.73
CA GLY A 104 -42.12 -18.24 13.48
C GLY A 104 -40.61 -18.05 13.68
N LEU A 105 -40.20 -17.23 14.65
CA LEU A 105 -38.80 -17.05 15.01
C LEU A 105 -38.14 -18.34 15.51
N PHE A 106 -38.84 -19.13 16.33
CA PHE A 106 -38.32 -20.40 16.84
C PHE A 106 -38.18 -21.44 15.73
N LEU A 107 -39.15 -21.55 14.82
CA LEU A 107 -39.08 -22.41 13.64
C LEU A 107 -37.96 -21.98 12.67
N PHE A 108 -37.73 -20.68 12.50
CA PHE A 108 -36.63 -20.15 11.68
C PHE A 108 -35.25 -20.47 12.29
N GLN A 109 -35.10 -20.32 13.61
CA GLN A 109 -33.89 -20.75 14.32
C GLN A 109 -33.68 -22.27 14.29
N LEU A 110 -34.76 -23.07 14.35
CA LEU A 110 -34.68 -24.52 14.21
C LEU A 110 -34.27 -24.93 12.79
N LEU A 111 -34.76 -24.23 11.76
CA LEU A 111 -34.37 -24.46 10.37
C LEU A 111 -32.88 -24.13 10.13
N LEU A 112 -32.37 -23.08 10.76
CA LEU A 112 -30.94 -22.73 10.77
C LEU A 112 -30.04 -23.76 11.47
N LEU A 113 -30.61 -24.59 12.37
CA LEU A 113 -29.90 -25.70 13.03
C LEU A 113 -29.95 -27.02 12.26
N PHE A 114 -30.84 -27.14 11.27
CA PHE A 114 -30.99 -28.34 10.42
C PHE A 114 -30.49 -28.15 8.98
N LEU A 115 -30.11 -26.93 8.59
CA LEU A 115 -29.18 -26.76 7.47
C LEU A 115 -27.85 -27.45 7.85
N PRO A 116 -27.29 -28.33 7.00
CA PRO A 116 -25.93 -28.80 7.23
C PRO A 116 -24.99 -27.59 7.26
N PRO A 117 -23.88 -27.63 8.02
CA PRO A 117 -22.87 -26.59 7.92
C PRO A 117 -22.45 -26.53 6.46
N ALA A 118 -22.67 -25.38 5.83
CA ALA A 118 -22.37 -25.21 4.43
C ALA A 118 -20.86 -25.28 4.25
N THR A 119 -20.34 -26.46 3.92
CA THR A 119 -19.02 -26.64 3.33
C THR A 119 -19.08 -26.17 1.88
N THR A 120 -19.52 -24.93 1.70
CA THR A 120 -19.12 -24.11 0.58
C THR A 120 -17.62 -23.96 0.68
N ALA A 121 -16.91 -24.90 0.04
CA ALA A 121 -15.65 -24.61 -0.65
C ALA A 121 -15.91 -23.67 -1.85
N GLY A 122 -16.70 -22.62 -1.63
CA GLY A 122 -16.65 -21.43 -2.45
C GLY A 122 -15.28 -20.80 -2.21
N ARG A 123 -14.66 -20.31 -3.27
CA ARG A 123 -13.48 -19.48 -3.15
C ARG A 123 -13.87 -18.21 -2.40
N GLU A 124 -13.64 -18.17 -1.08
CA GLU A 124 -13.44 -16.89 -0.40
C GLU A 124 -12.35 -16.11 -1.15
N GLY A 125 -12.44 -14.77 -1.15
CA GLY A 125 -11.67 -13.87 -2.02
C GLY A 125 -10.16 -13.77 -1.74
N GLN A 126 -9.50 -14.88 -1.47
CA GLN A 126 -8.05 -15.00 -1.36
C GLN A 126 -7.42 -14.96 -2.76
N GLY A 127 -6.85 -13.80 -3.10
CA GLY A 127 -5.92 -13.68 -4.22
C GLY A 127 -4.65 -14.50 -4.00
N PRO A 128 -3.81 -14.64 -5.05
CA PRO A 128 -2.82 -15.70 -5.21
C PRO A 128 -1.94 -15.93 -3.98
N THR A 129 -1.77 -17.19 -3.61
CA THR A 129 -0.88 -17.62 -2.53
C THR A 129 0.57 -17.60 -3.03
N PRO A 130 1.54 -17.09 -2.24
CA PRO A 130 2.96 -17.26 -2.54
C PRO A 130 3.35 -18.73 -2.61
N ARG A 131 4.01 -19.15 -3.69
CA ARG A 131 4.49 -20.53 -3.87
C ARG A 131 5.37 -20.95 -2.69
N VAL A 132 6.37 -20.13 -2.35
CA VAL A 132 7.27 -20.36 -1.22
C VAL A 132 7.14 -19.24 -0.19
N LYS A 133 7.24 -19.58 1.10
CA LYS A 133 7.35 -18.62 2.20
C LYS A 133 8.66 -18.79 2.96
N TYR A 134 9.26 -17.67 3.35
CA TYR A 134 10.44 -17.60 4.18
C TYR A 134 10.17 -16.72 5.41
N HIS A 135 10.46 -17.25 6.59
CA HIS A 135 10.34 -16.51 7.85
C HIS A 135 11.59 -15.63 8.09
N ALA A 136 11.47 -14.64 8.96
CA ALA A 136 12.59 -13.77 9.31
C ALA A 136 13.75 -14.59 9.90
N GLY A 137 14.92 -14.53 9.26
CA GLY A 137 16.10 -15.33 9.64
C GLY A 137 16.17 -16.74 9.04
N ASP A 138 15.27 -17.12 8.13
CA ASP A 138 15.35 -18.42 7.43
C ASP A 138 16.63 -18.51 6.59
N GLY A 139 17.51 -19.45 6.96
CA GLY A 139 18.81 -19.66 6.30
C GLY A 139 18.72 -20.00 4.81
N ARG A 140 17.57 -20.50 4.32
CA ARG A 140 17.34 -20.75 2.88
C ARG A 140 17.23 -19.46 2.07
N ARG A 141 16.90 -18.33 2.70
CA ARG A 141 16.80 -17.01 2.06
C ARG A 141 17.70 -16.00 2.76
N ALA A 142 19.00 -16.30 2.81
CA ALA A 142 20.02 -15.40 3.35
C ALA A 142 19.92 -13.99 2.74
N LEU A 143 19.73 -12.99 3.60
CA LEU A 143 19.65 -11.57 3.26
C LEU A 143 20.85 -10.80 3.82
N SER A 144 21.17 -9.66 3.22
CA SER A 144 22.21 -8.75 3.72
C SER A 144 21.59 -7.55 4.41
N PHE A 145 21.99 -7.28 5.67
CA PHE A 145 21.46 -6.18 6.48
C PHE A 145 22.50 -5.08 6.70
N PHE A 146 22.14 -3.83 6.43
CA PHE A 146 22.90 -2.64 6.83
C PHE A 146 22.19 -1.89 7.95
N HIS A 147 22.94 -1.56 9.01
CA HIS A 147 22.51 -0.78 10.17
C HIS A 147 23.61 0.18 10.59
N GLN A 148 23.23 1.35 11.12
CA GLN A 148 24.15 2.32 11.71
C GLN A 148 23.68 2.69 13.12
N LYS A 149 24.53 2.44 14.14
CA LYS A 149 24.20 2.68 15.54
C LYS A 149 23.86 4.16 15.78
N GLY A 150 22.70 4.39 16.40
CA GLY A 150 22.18 5.73 16.72
C GLY A 150 21.30 6.36 15.64
N LEU A 151 21.20 5.78 14.45
CA LEU A 151 20.27 6.21 13.40
C LEU A 151 19.01 5.35 13.37
N GLN A 152 17.92 5.97 12.90
CA GLN A 152 16.61 5.36 12.70
C GLN A 152 15.92 6.00 11.47
N ASP A 153 14.78 5.43 11.06
CA ASP A 153 13.87 5.96 10.03
C ASP A 153 14.55 6.13 8.65
N PHE A 154 14.99 5.02 8.06
CA PHE A 154 15.66 4.93 6.77
C PHE A 154 14.64 5.04 5.61
N ASP A 155 13.92 6.17 5.59
CA ASP A 155 12.69 6.38 4.82
C ASP A 155 12.91 6.78 3.35
N THR A 156 14.08 7.32 3.01
CA THR A 156 14.37 7.86 1.66
C THR A 156 15.58 7.16 1.06
N LEU A 157 15.42 6.55 -0.12
CA LEU A 157 16.49 5.89 -0.88
C LEU A 157 16.66 6.58 -2.24
N LEU A 158 17.90 6.67 -2.73
CA LEU A 158 18.25 7.17 -4.06
C LEU A 158 19.46 6.38 -4.59
N LEU A 159 19.28 5.71 -5.73
CA LEU A 159 20.40 5.09 -6.47
C LEU A 159 21.21 6.18 -7.21
N SER A 160 22.54 6.05 -7.23
CA SER A 160 23.41 6.91 -8.05
C SER A 160 23.34 6.59 -9.55
N ASP A 161 23.67 7.57 -10.39
CA ASP A 161 23.71 7.41 -11.86
C ASP A 161 24.72 6.33 -12.32
N ASP A 162 25.76 6.05 -11.51
CA ASP A 162 26.73 4.95 -11.71
C ASP A 162 26.24 3.58 -11.20
N GLY A 163 25.13 3.54 -10.45
CA GLY A 163 24.60 2.37 -9.75
C GLY A 163 25.44 1.85 -8.57
N GLY A 164 26.70 2.27 -8.41
CA GLY A 164 27.62 1.77 -7.38
C GLY A 164 27.35 2.32 -5.98
N THR A 165 26.44 3.28 -5.85
CA THR A 165 26.16 3.99 -4.59
C THR A 165 24.67 4.07 -4.29
N LEU A 166 24.27 3.66 -3.09
CA LEU A 166 22.95 3.96 -2.54
C LEU A 166 23.07 5.15 -1.60
N TYR A 167 22.47 6.28 -1.97
CA TYR A 167 22.28 7.42 -1.08
C TYR A 167 21.01 7.22 -0.24
N VAL A 168 21.09 7.60 1.03
CA VAL A 168 20.08 7.25 2.03
C VAL A 168 19.78 8.45 2.91
N GLY A 169 18.53 8.88 2.95
CA GLY A 169 18.01 9.82 3.94
C GLY A 169 17.45 9.08 5.15
N ALA A 170 18.02 9.34 6.32
CA ALA A 170 17.60 8.80 7.62
C ALA A 170 17.13 9.94 8.56
N ARG A 171 16.80 9.64 9.82
CA ARG A 171 16.58 10.68 10.84
C ARG A 171 17.91 11.34 11.21
N GLU A 172 17.98 12.66 11.05
CA GLU A 172 19.10 13.56 11.33
C GLU A 172 20.43 13.26 10.58
N ALA A 173 20.42 12.42 9.54
CA ALA A 173 21.62 12.09 8.76
C ALA A 173 21.32 11.71 7.31
N ILE A 174 22.34 11.86 6.44
CA ILE A 174 22.35 11.34 5.07
C ILE A 174 23.61 10.47 4.90
N LEU A 175 23.45 9.29 4.31
CA LEU A 175 24.50 8.28 4.13
C LEU A 175 24.75 8.01 2.64
N ALA A 176 25.98 7.62 2.31
CA ALA A 176 26.34 7.02 1.02
C ALA A 176 26.88 5.60 1.27
N LEU A 177 26.24 4.59 0.69
CA LEU A 177 26.62 3.18 0.84
C LEU A 177 27.16 2.64 -0.49
N ASN A 178 28.32 1.98 -0.47
CA ASN A 178 28.77 1.16 -1.60
C ASN A 178 27.91 -0.11 -1.67
N ILE A 179 27.41 -0.40 -2.86
CA ILE A 179 26.56 -1.54 -3.19
C ILE A 179 27.11 -2.39 -4.36
N GLU A 180 28.30 -2.07 -4.88
CA GLU A 180 29.04 -2.81 -5.91
C GLU A 180 29.38 -4.24 -5.44
N ASP A 181 29.80 -4.39 -4.18
CA ASP A 181 30.04 -5.70 -3.56
C ASP A 181 28.74 -6.52 -3.47
N PRO A 182 28.75 -7.83 -3.78
CA PRO A 182 27.55 -8.66 -3.71
C PRO A 182 27.01 -8.83 -2.28
N GLY A 183 27.85 -8.70 -1.25
CA GLY A 183 27.48 -8.82 0.16
C GLY A 183 26.78 -7.58 0.76
N VAL A 184 26.98 -7.39 2.07
CA VAL A 184 26.39 -6.31 2.87
C VAL A 184 26.84 -4.92 2.37
N PRO A 185 25.92 -3.96 2.19
CA PRO A 185 26.27 -2.58 1.82
C PRO A 185 27.28 -1.95 2.78
N ARG A 186 28.29 -1.26 2.25
CA ARG A 186 29.41 -0.71 3.02
C ARG A 186 29.32 0.82 3.08
N LEU A 187 29.36 1.42 4.27
CA LEU A 187 29.32 2.86 4.42
C LEU A 187 30.53 3.54 3.75
N LYS A 188 30.32 4.28 2.65
CA LYS A 188 31.37 5.14 2.03
C LYS A 188 31.64 6.32 2.98
N ASN A 189 30.59 7.07 3.34
CA ASN A 189 30.58 8.07 4.40
C ASN A 189 29.14 8.46 4.80
N MET A 190 29.03 9.31 5.82
CA MET A 190 27.79 9.86 6.35
C MET A 190 28.00 11.33 6.70
N ILE A 191 26.97 12.14 6.51
CA ILE A 191 26.91 13.53 6.99
C ILE A 191 25.74 13.69 7.98
N PRO A 192 25.95 14.31 9.16
CA PRO A 192 24.86 14.67 10.06
C PRO A 192 24.16 15.92 9.56
N TRP A 193 22.83 15.97 9.68
CA TRP A 193 22.02 17.16 9.44
C TRP A 193 20.84 17.23 10.43
N PRO A 194 21.12 17.39 11.75
CA PRO A 194 20.08 17.50 12.78
C PRO A 194 19.32 18.82 12.70
N ALA A 195 18.11 18.85 13.25
CA ALA A 195 17.44 20.12 13.55
C ALA A 195 18.13 20.81 14.73
N SER A 196 18.38 22.12 14.64
CA SER A 196 19.05 22.87 15.72
C SER A 196 18.22 22.94 16.99
N ASP A 197 18.85 23.05 18.16
CA ASP A 197 18.16 23.00 19.45
C ASP A 197 17.10 24.09 19.62
N ARG A 198 17.31 25.24 18.98
CA ARG A 198 16.28 26.29 18.86
C ARG A 198 15.04 25.79 18.11
N LYS A 199 15.22 25.06 17.00
CA LYS A 199 14.10 24.48 16.22
C LYS A 199 13.43 23.32 16.92
N LYS A 200 14.19 22.46 17.59
CA LYS A 200 13.65 21.43 18.50
C LYS A 200 12.80 22.09 19.61
N SER A 201 13.29 23.18 20.20
CA SER A 201 12.55 23.97 21.21
C SER A 201 11.30 24.67 20.64
N GLU A 202 11.37 25.30 19.45
CA GLU A 202 10.23 25.90 18.73
C GLU A 202 9.17 24.85 18.33
N CYS A 203 9.57 23.59 18.16
CA CYS A 203 8.71 22.44 17.88
C CYS A 203 8.05 21.90 19.16
N ALA A 204 8.82 21.70 20.24
CA ALA A 204 8.33 21.29 21.55
C ALA A 204 7.28 22.26 22.13
N PHE A 205 7.52 23.57 21.98
CA PHE A 205 6.58 24.61 22.40
C PHE A 205 5.21 24.50 21.69
N LYS A 206 5.18 23.98 20.46
CA LYS A 206 3.96 23.67 19.70
C LYS A 206 3.35 22.30 20.06
N ARG A 207 3.75 21.70 21.18
CA ARG A 207 3.27 20.42 21.72
C ARG A 207 3.51 19.20 20.81
N LYS A 208 4.57 19.22 20.00
CA LYS A 208 5.08 18.05 19.28
C LYS A 208 6.15 17.34 20.14
N SER A 209 6.32 16.03 19.97
CA SER A 209 7.20 15.21 20.81
C SER A 209 8.69 15.44 20.51
N ASN A 210 9.48 15.73 21.55
CA ASN A 210 10.95 15.75 21.47
C ASN A 210 11.59 14.36 21.28
N GLU A 211 10.86 13.29 21.59
CA GLU A 211 11.37 11.91 21.52
C GLU A 211 11.07 11.24 20.18
N THR A 212 10.08 11.73 19.42
CA THR A 212 9.63 11.08 18.17
C THR A 212 9.32 12.02 17.00
N GLN A 213 9.23 13.34 17.19
CA GLN A 213 8.71 14.26 16.17
C GLN A 213 9.63 15.46 15.88
N CYS A 214 10.27 16.04 16.89
CA CYS A 214 11.09 17.25 16.76
C CYS A 214 12.54 16.94 16.31
N PHE A 215 12.68 16.23 15.20
CA PHE A 215 13.95 15.95 14.53
C PHE A 215 13.91 16.41 13.07
N ASN A 216 15.06 16.43 12.40
CA ASN A 216 15.08 16.49 10.95
C ASN A 216 14.89 15.08 10.35
N PHE A 217 13.72 14.80 9.78
CA PHE A 217 13.52 13.59 8.97
C PHE A 217 13.77 13.94 7.51
N ILE A 218 14.72 13.27 6.86
CA ILE A 218 14.96 13.46 5.43
C ILE A 218 13.78 12.87 4.65
N ARG A 219 13.34 13.62 3.63
CA ARG A 219 12.11 13.34 2.88
C ARG A 219 12.34 13.49 1.37
N VAL A 220 13.05 14.53 0.95
CA VAL A 220 13.53 14.68 -0.43
C VAL A 220 15.03 14.37 -0.48
N LEU A 221 15.44 13.53 -1.41
CA LEU A 221 16.83 13.30 -1.77
C LEU A 221 16.86 12.95 -3.27
N VAL A 222 17.39 13.83 -4.10
CA VAL A 222 17.34 13.72 -5.57
C VAL A 222 18.68 14.13 -6.20
N SER A 223 19.05 13.51 -7.32
CA SER A 223 20.17 13.97 -8.14
C SER A 223 19.81 15.31 -8.78
N PHE A 224 20.57 16.36 -8.50
CA PHE A 224 20.40 17.69 -9.10
C PHE A 224 21.31 17.84 -10.33
N ASN A 225 22.53 17.33 -10.24
CA ASN A 225 23.43 17.03 -11.36
C ASN A 225 24.51 16.04 -10.89
N SER A 226 25.40 15.61 -11.79
CA SER A 226 26.48 14.64 -11.51
C SER A 226 27.48 15.02 -10.41
N THR A 227 27.45 16.27 -9.93
CA THR A 227 28.32 16.77 -8.83
C THR A 227 27.54 17.17 -7.57
N HIS A 228 26.20 17.13 -7.61
CA HIS A 228 25.36 17.68 -6.53
C HIS A 228 24.03 16.92 -6.38
N LEU A 229 23.71 16.54 -5.14
CA LEU A 229 22.35 16.18 -4.75
C LEU A 229 21.59 17.42 -4.25
N TYR A 230 20.26 17.37 -4.31
CA TYR A 230 19.38 18.27 -3.56
C TYR A 230 18.63 17.46 -2.50
N ALA A 231 18.63 17.94 -1.26
CA ALA A 231 18.00 17.27 -0.13
C ALA A 231 17.11 18.21 0.67
N CYS A 232 15.99 17.71 1.16
CA CYS A 232 15.10 18.41 2.08
C CYS A 232 14.59 17.49 3.20
N GLY A 233 14.33 18.08 4.36
CA GLY A 233 13.73 17.37 5.48
C GLY A 233 12.80 18.24 6.33
N THR A 234 12.09 17.59 7.26
CA THR A 234 11.07 18.22 8.12
C THR A 234 11.65 19.27 9.08
N PHE A 235 12.95 19.16 9.40
CA PHE A 235 13.75 20.06 10.24
C PHE A 235 13.02 20.54 11.51
N ALA A 236 12.46 19.58 12.28
CA ALA A 236 11.61 19.82 13.45
C ALA A 236 10.44 20.78 13.17
N PHE A 237 9.57 20.41 12.23
CA PHE A 237 8.37 21.19 11.83
C PHE A 237 8.71 22.61 11.35
N SER A 238 9.83 22.74 10.65
CA SER A 238 10.31 24.00 10.07
C SER A 238 11.10 23.70 8.79
N PRO A 239 10.47 23.10 7.74
CA PRO A 239 11.17 22.38 6.68
C PRO A 239 12.30 23.15 6.02
N ALA A 240 13.40 22.45 5.77
CA ALA A 240 14.64 23.02 5.25
C ALA A 240 15.15 22.18 4.07
N CYS A 241 15.85 22.83 3.14
CA CYS A 241 16.51 22.20 2.00
C CYS A 241 17.96 22.68 1.87
N THR A 242 18.81 21.88 1.22
CA THR A 242 20.19 22.25 0.86
C THR A 242 20.64 21.51 -0.38
N PHE A 243 21.64 22.06 -1.07
CA PHE A 243 22.46 21.29 -2.00
C PHE A 243 23.55 20.55 -1.21
N ILE A 244 23.93 19.36 -1.68
CA ILE A 244 25.01 18.54 -1.13
C ILE A 244 25.97 18.24 -2.28
N GLU A 245 27.21 18.69 -2.14
CA GLU A 245 28.26 18.51 -3.13
C GLU A 245 28.83 17.08 -3.04
N LEU A 246 29.17 16.49 -4.19
CA LEU A 246 29.65 15.11 -4.31
C LEU A 246 31.13 15.08 -4.75
N GLN A 247 31.92 14.25 -4.08
CA GLN A 247 33.29 13.93 -4.46
C GLN A 247 33.46 12.41 -4.49
N ASP A 248 33.75 11.83 -5.67
CA ASP A 248 33.91 10.37 -5.85
C ASP A 248 32.72 9.54 -5.29
N SER A 249 31.49 10.02 -5.54
CA SER A 249 30.23 9.50 -4.99
C SER A 249 30.19 9.43 -3.45
N ARG A 250 30.91 10.33 -2.77
CA ARG A 250 30.86 10.62 -1.33
C ARG A 250 30.19 11.98 -1.09
N LEU A 251 29.45 12.09 0.00
CA LEU A 251 28.73 13.30 0.41
C LEU A 251 29.68 14.29 1.09
N LEU A 252 29.81 15.53 0.61
CA LEU A 252 30.53 16.58 1.33
C LEU A 252 29.65 17.19 2.45
N PRO A 253 30.25 17.75 3.53
CA PRO A 253 29.49 18.35 4.62
C PRO A 253 28.56 19.48 4.16
N ILE A 254 27.37 19.56 4.77
CA ILE A 254 26.42 20.65 4.54
C ILE A 254 26.95 21.92 5.21
N SER A 255 27.00 23.01 4.45
CA SER A 255 27.36 24.33 4.94
C SER A 255 26.10 25.10 5.32
N GLU A 256 26.03 25.65 6.54
CA GLU A 256 24.80 26.23 7.09
C GLU A 256 24.29 27.44 6.29
N ASP A 257 25.18 28.18 5.62
CA ASP A 257 24.85 29.30 4.73
C ASP A 257 24.12 28.88 3.44
N ARG A 258 24.22 27.60 3.05
CA ARG A 258 23.53 27.01 1.89
C ARG A 258 22.13 26.46 2.23
N VAL A 259 21.73 26.45 3.51
CA VAL A 259 20.43 25.92 3.96
C VAL A 259 19.32 26.95 3.74
N VAL A 260 18.27 26.55 3.02
CA VAL A 260 17.13 27.41 2.62
C VAL A 260 15.78 26.88 3.12
N GLU A 261 14.75 27.73 3.13
CA GLU A 261 13.38 27.33 3.52
C GLU A 261 12.82 26.26 2.55
N GLY A 262 12.55 25.07 3.07
CA GLY A 262 12.01 23.92 2.33
C GLY A 262 10.48 23.84 2.30
N LYS A 263 9.79 24.93 2.64
CA LYS A 263 8.33 24.98 2.75
C LYS A 263 7.65 24.63 1.43
N GLY A 264 6.83 23.58 1.45
CA GLY A 264 6.14 23.05 0.26
C GLY A 264 7.02 22.19 -0.65
N GLN A 265 8.33 22.09 -0.37
CA GLN A 265 9.24 21.12 -0.98
C GLN A 265 9.35 19.84 -0.11
N SER A 266 9.26 20.00 1.22
CA SER A 266 9.23 18.91 2.21
C SER A 266 8.08 19.13 3.22
N PRO A 267 7.45 18.07 3.75
CA PRO A 267 6.39 18.18 4.74
C PRO A 267 6.89 18.74 6.09
N PHE A 268 5.97 19.33 6.85
CA PHE A 268 6.21 19.75 8.24
C PHE A 268 6.21 18.57 9.22
N ASP A 269 5.20 17.70 9.12
CA ASP A 269 5.05 16.52 9.97
C ASP A 269 5.69 15.31 9.27
N PRO A 270 6.55 14.51 9.95
CA PRO A 270 7.17 13.34 9.35
C PRO A 270 6.17 12.25 8.93
N THR A 271 4.91 12.30 9.40
CA THR A 271 3.85 11.35 9.03
C THR A 271 3.09 11.71 7.75
N HIS A 272 3.22 12.93 7.23
CA HIS A 272 2.56 13.30 5.96
C HIS A 272 3.32 12.69 4.77
N LYS A 273 2.58 12.06 3.85
CA LYS A 273 3.15 11.65 2.57
C LYS A 273 3.63 12.86 1.76
N HIS A 274 4.56 12.62 0.85
CA HIS A 274 5.18 13.61 0.00
C HIS A 274 5.71 12.93 -1.26
N THR A 275 5.96 13.71 -2.30
CA THR A 275 6.71 13.28 -3.47
C THR A 275 7.53 14.44 -4.02
N ALA A 276 8.68 14.14 -4.63
CA ALA A 276 9.52 15.12 -5.28
C ALA A 276 10.33 14.48 -6.41
N VAL A 277 10.48 15.18 -7.52
CA VAL A 277 11.29 14.72 -8.67
C VAL A 277 11.96 15.91 -9.37
N MET A 278 13.19 15.70 -9.85
CA MET A 278 13.87 16.66 -10.71
C MET A 278 13.47 16.45 -12.17
N ALA A 279 13.10 17.52 -12.86
CA ALA A 279 12.88 17.52 -14.30
C ALA A 279 13.38 18.83 -14.91
N ASP A 280 14.18 18.73 -15.96
CA ASP A 280 14.69 19.85 -16.76
C ASP A 280 15.40 20.94 -15.90
N GLY A 281 16.10 20.52 -14.84
CA GLY A 281 16.80 21.40 -13.89
C GLY A 281 15.94 22.06 -12.81
N MET A 282 14.65 21.70 -12.73
CA MET A 282 13.68 22.22 -11.76
C MET A 282 13.17 21.09 -10.84
N LEU A 283 12.89 21.42 -9.58
CA LEU A 283 12.27 20.50 -8.63
C LEU A 283 10.74 20.62 -8.70
N TYR A 284 10.08 19.49 -8.94
CA TYR A 284 8.63 19.33 -8.91
C TYR A 284 8.27 18.56 -7.63
N SER A 285 7.39 19.12 -6.79
CA SER A 285 7.13 18.61 -5.44
C SER A 285 5.65 18.66 -5.08
N GLY A 286 5.19 17.64 -4.33
CA GLY A 286 3.81 17.51 -3.84
C GLY A 286 3.81 17.13 -2.36
N THR A 287 3.31 18.01 -1.48
CA THR A 287 3.29 17.77 -0.02
C THR A 287 2.36 18.75 0.72
N MET A 288 2.41 18.79 2.06
CA MET A 288 1.69 19.76 2.91
C MET A 288 2.51 21.03 3.16
N ASN A 289 1.95 22.19 2.79
CA ASN A 289 2.52 23.53 2.86
C ASN A 289 2.51 24.15 4.28
N ASN A 290 1.77 23.58 5.23
CA ASN A 290 1.60 24.17 6.57
C ASN A 290 1.83 23.18 7.72
N PHE A 291 2.00 23.73 8.92
CA PHE A 291 2.22 22.98 10.16
C PHE A 291 1.04 22.06 10.55
N LEU A 292 -0.17 22.38 10.09
CA LEU A 292 -1.41 21.68 10.48
C LEU A 292 -1.76 20.49 9.58
N GLY A 293 -1.11 20.32 8.42
CA GLY A 293 -1.47 19.29 7.45
C GLY A 293 -2.79 19.54 6.71
N SER A 294 -3.14 20.82 6.48
CA SER A 294 -4.44 21.23 5.92
C SER A 294 -4.34 22.06 4.63
N GLU A 295 -3.13 22.17 4.07
CA GLU A 295 -2.83 22.95 2.86
C GLU A 295 -1.92 22.12 1.94
N PRO A 296 -2.46 21.20 1.13
CA PRO A 296 -1.65 20.49 0.15
C PRO A 296 -1.23 21.43 -0.99
N ILE A 297 -0.01 21.24 -1.48
CA ILE A 297 0.60 22.06 -2.52
C ILE A 297 1.28 21.18 -3.57
N LEU A 298 1.09 21.53 -4.83
CA LEU A 298 1.95 21.11 -5.94
C LEU A 298 2.79 22.31 -6.36
N LEU A 299 4.11 22.21 -6.17
CA LEU A 299 5.08 23.31 -6.24
C LEU A 299 6.22 22.97 -7.21
N ARG A 300 6.54 23.89 -8.11
CA ARG A 300 7.80 23.89 -8.87
C ARG A 300 8.74 24.97 -8.37
N THR A 301 9.97 24.57 -8.08
CA THR A 301 11.07 25.42 -7.60
C THR A 301 12.38 25.06 -8.31
N LEU A 302 13.47 25.80 -8.00
CA LEU A 302 14.77 25.72 -8.66
C LEU A 302 14.70 26.06 -10.18
N GLY A 303 15.85 25.96 -10.86
CA GLY A 303 15.99 26.32 -12.26
C GLY A 303 15.84 27.82 -12.55
N SER A 304 15.65 28.16 -13.83
CA SER A 304 15.51 29.53 -14.33
C SER A 304 14.06 29.99 -14.53
N GLN A 305 13.09 29.08 -14.39
CA GLN A 305 11.67 29.37 -14.60
C GLN A 305 11.01 29.99 -13.35
N PRO A 306 9.86 30.68 -13.51
CA PRO A 306 9.09 31.17 -12.37
C PRO A 306 8.69 30.03 -11.41
N VAL A 307 8.75 30.30 -10.11
CA VAL A 307 8.17 29.43 -9.07
C VAL A 307 6.66 29.42 -9.22
N LEU A 308 6.09 28.25 -9.50
CA LEU A 308 4.64 28.05 -9.68
C LEU A 308 4.08 27.10 -8.62
N LYS A 309 2.84 27.36 -8.20
CA LYS A 309 2.12 26.52 -7.25
C LYS A 309 0.62 26.42 -7.51
N THR A 310 -0.04 25.44 -6.90
CA THR A 310 -1.50 25.37 -6.80
C THR A 310 -2.09 26.56 -6.03
N ASP A 311 -3.41 26.71 -6.09
CA ASP A 311 -4.14 27.69 -5.30
C ASP A 311 -5.10 27.05 -4.27
N ASN A 312 -4.92 27.44 -3.02
CA ASN A 312 -5.63 26.89 -1.87
C ASN A 312 -7.06 27.46 -1.74
N PHE A 313 -7.33 28.64 -2.33
CA PHE A 313 -8.67 29.24 -2.36
C PHE A 313 -9.52 28.65 -3.49
N LEU A 314 -8.89 28.31 -4.63
CA LEU A 314 -9.56 27.66 -5.77
C LEU A 314 -9.85 26.16 -5.57
N ARG A 315 -9.35 25.54 -4.48
CA ARG A 315 -9.60 24.13 -4.10
C ARG A 315 -9.29 23.10 -5.21
N TRP A 316 -8.28 23.40 -6.04
CA TRP A 316 -7.73 22.47 -7.04
C TRP A 316 -7.30 21.12 -6.45
N LEU A 317 -6.93 21.13 -5.17
CA LEU A 317 -6.68 19.97 -4.31
C LEU A 317 -7.62 20.10 -3.10
N GLN A 318 -8.23 19.00 -2.65
CA GLN A 318 -8.97 19.02 -1.38
C GLN A 318 -8.00 19.04 -0.18
N PRO A 319 -8.39 19.56 1.01
CA PRO A 319 -7.47 19.77 2.14
C PRO A 319 -6.78 18.51 2.69
N ASP A 320 -7.26 17.31 2.35
CA ASP A 320 -6.71 16.02 2.74
C ASP A 320 -5.89 15.33 1.62
N ALA A 321 -5.58 16.04 0.53
CA ALA A 321 -4.82 15.48 -0.60
C ALA A 321 -3.40 15.07 -0.18
N SER A 322 -3.03 13.84 -0.53
CA SER A 322 -1.86 13.12 0.01
C SER A 322 -1.12 12.42 -1.14
N PHE A 323 0.14 12.83 -1.38
CA PHE A 323 0.88 12.50 -2.60
C PHE A 323 1.72 11.24 -2.47
N VAL A 324 1.77 10.43 -3.54
CA VAL A 324 2.49 9.14 -3.56
C VAL A 324 3.58 9.04 -4.63
N ALA A 325 3.47 9.76 -5.75
CA ALA A 325 4.50 9.77 -6.80
C ALA A 325 4.44 11.03 -7.68
N ALA A 326 5.58 11.38 -8.29
CA ALA A 326 5.70 12.38 -9.34
C ALA A 326 6.54 11.79 -10.48
N ILE A 327 5.97 11.74 -11.68
CA ILE A 327 6.52 11.03 -12.84
C ILE A 327 6.71 12.04 -13.98
N PRO A 328 7.94 12.41 -14.34
CA PRO A 328 8.21 13.30 -15.45
C PRO A 328 8.03 12.56 -16.78
N SER A 329 7.35 13.22 -17.73
CA SER A 329 7.23 12.80 -19.13
C SER A 329 7.94 13.82 -20.03
N THR A 330 7.73 13.77 -21.34
CA THR A 330 8.41 14.64 -22.31
C THR A 330 8.09 16.12 -22.09
N GLN A 331 6.80 16.48 -22.03
CA GLN A 331 6.32 17.87 -21.92
C GLN A 331 5.63 18.19 -20.59
N VAL A 332 5.21 17.18 -19.84
CA VAL A 332 4.46 17.31 -18.57
C VAL A 332 5.18 16.61 -17.42
N VAL A 333 4.82 16.96 -16.19
CA VAL A 333 5.06 16.14 -15.00
C VAL A 333 3.69 15.68 -14.48
N TYR A 334 3.54 14.37 -14.33
CA TYR A 334 2.35 13.76 -13.73
C TYR A 334 2.54 13.63 -12.22
N PHE A 335 1.47 13.86 -11.46
CA PHE A 335 1.45 13.69 -10.00
C PHE A 335 0.33 12.74 -9.60
N PHE A 336 0.65 11.80 -8.71
CA PHE A 336 -0.24 10.75 -8.23
C PHE A 336 -0.51 10.95 -6.75
N PHE A 337 -1.79 10.95 -6.36
CA PHE A 337 -2.23 11.26 -4.99
C PHE A 337 -3.62 10.68 -4.70
N GLU A 338 -3.95 10.53 -3.43
CA GLU A 338 -5.33 10.36 -2.96
C GLU A 338 -5.90 11.69 -2.41
N GLU A 339 -7.21 11.92 -2.53
CA GLU A 339 -7.95 13.02 -1.88
C GLU A 339 -9.39 12.57 -1.56
N THR A 340 -10.15 13.32 -0.73
CA THR A 340 -11.62 13.15 -0.69
C THR A 340 -12.22 13.61 -2.04
N ALA A 341 -13.10 12.83 -2.64
CA ALA A 341 -13.85 13.24 -3.82
C ALA A 341 -14.94 14.25 -3.45
N SER A 342 -15.07 15.32 -4.23
CA SER A 342 -16.13 16.33 -4.09
C SER A 342 -17.23 16.22 -5.14
N GLU A 343 -17.06 15.30 -6.09
CA GLU A 343 -17.96 15.05 -7.21
C GLU A 343 -18.89 13.84 -7.04
N PHE A 344 -18.78 13.13 -5.91
CA PHE A 344 -19.67 12.03 -5.54
C PHE A 344 -20.36 12.34 -4.21
N GLU A 345 -21.70 12.28 -4.21
CA GLU A 345 -22.51 12.33 -2.99
C GLU A 345 -22.60 10.91 -2.40
N PHE A 346 -21.99 10.70 -1.23
CA PHE A 346 -21.93 9.40 -0.56
C PHE A 346 -22.06 9.59 0.97
N PHE A 347 -22.55 8.56 1.68
CA PHE A 347 -22.84 8.64 3.12
C PHE A 347 -21.57 8.76 4.00
N GLU A 348 -20.44 8.33 3.46
CA GLU A 348 -19.09 8.52 4.01
C GLU A 348 -18.27 9.42 3.07
N LYS A 349 -17.16 9.97 3.58
CA LYS A 349 -16.17 10.64 2.72
C LYS A 349 -15.53 9.61 1.79
N LEU A 350 -15.97 9.57 0.54
CA LEU A 350 -15.34 8.77 -0.50
C LEU A 350 -13.94 9.33 -0.79
N ARG A 351 -12.89 8.54 -0.52
CA ARG A 351 -11.55 8.84 -1.03
C ARG A 351 -11.45 8.39 -2.48
N ILE A 352 -10.59 9.06 -3.23
CA ILE A 352 -10.37 8.76 -4.65
C ILE A 352 -8.92 8.95 -5.01
N SER A 353 -8.43 8.12 -5.92
CA SER A 353 -7.09 8.22 -6.47
C SER A 353 -7.11 9.14 -7.69
N ARG A 354 -6.07 9.97 -7.81
CA ARG A 354 -5.93 10.98 -8.87
C ARG A 354 -4.62 10.84 -9.59
N VAL A 355 -4.66 11.13 -10.89
CA VAL A 355 -3.51 11.63 -11.64
C VAL A 355 -3.77 13.09 -11.97
N ALA A 356 -2.79 13.96 -11.79
CA ALA A 356 -2.79 15.33 -12.30
C ALA A 356 -1.61 15.55 -13.24
N GLN A 357 -1.72 16.51 -14.14
CA GLN A 357 -0.62 16.97 -14.99
C GLN A 357 -0.34 18.46 -14.79
N VAL A 358 0.91 18.86 -15.00
CA VAL A 358 1.33 20.25 -15.25
C VAL A 358 2.37 20.26 -16.37
N CYS A 359 2.34 21.27 -17.24
CA CYS A 359 3.31 21.41 -18.32
C CYS A 359 4.64 21.98 -17.81
N LYS A 360 5.77 21.40 -18.24
CA LYS A 360 7.10 21.85 -17.82
C LYS A 360 7.39 23.29 -18.23
N ASN A 361 6.84 23.73 -19.36
CA ASN A 361 7.01 25.07 -19.92
C ASN A 361 5.98 26.10 -19.42
N ASP A 362 5.13 25.75 -18.44
CA ASP A 362 4.22 26.71 -17.81
C ASP A 362 5.03 27.82 -17.10
N VAL A 363 4.62 29.07 -17.26
CA VAL A 363 5.27 30.27 -16.68
C VAL A 363 4.36 31.03 -15.70
N GLY A 364 3.13 30.57 -15.52
CA GLY A 364 2.07 31.30 -14.82
C GLY A 364 1.36 32.32 -15.73
N GLY A 365 0.23 32.84 -15.26
CA GLY A 365 -0.51 33.86 -15.99
C GLY A 365 -0.03 35.28 -15.68
N GLU A 366 -0.19 36.20 -16.63
CA GLU A 366 0.30 37.58 -16.51
C GLU A 366 -0.51 38.46 -15.54
N LYS A 367 -1.82 38.22 -15.45
CA LYS A 367 -2.78 39.01 -14.64
C LYS A 367 -3.57 38.11 -13.71
N LEU A 368 -4.32 37.18 -14.30
CA LEU A 368 -4.92 36.05 -13.61
C LEU A 368 -3.84 34.98 -13.36
N LEU A 369 -3.96 34.21 -12.29
CA LEU A 369 -3.08 33.07 -11.98
C LEU A 369 -1.56 33.42 -11.97
N GLN A 370 -1.21 34.63 -11.53
CA GLN A 370 0.18 35.04 -11.31
C GLN A 370 0.89 34.12 -10.32
N LYS A 371 2.03 33.54 -10.74
CA LYS A 371 2.81 32.53 -9.97
C LYS A 371 1.99 31.29 -9.58
N LYS A 372 0.94 30.98 -10.35
CA LYS A 372 0.11 29.78 -10.24
C LYS A 372 0.17 28.98 -11.53
N TRP A 373 -0.09 27.68 -11.46
CA TRP A 373 -0.21 26.86 -12.67
C TRP A 373 -1.33 27.38 -13.58
N THR A 374 -1.05 27.45 -14.88
CA THR A 374 -2.04 27.68 -15.95
C THR A 374 -2.44 26.38 -16.64
N THR A 375 -1.65 25.32 -16.42
CA THR A 375 -1.77 24.01 -17.08
C THR A 375 -2.19 22.86 -16.15
N PHE A 376 -2.59 23.15 -14.90
CA PHE A 376 -3.01 22.13 -13.94
C PHE A 376 -4.38 21.51 -14.29
N LEU A 377 -4.40 20.20 -14.56
CA LEU A 377 -5.61 19.39 -14.69
C LEU A 377 -5.47 18.12 -13.85
N LYS A 378 -6.58 17.57 -13.34
CA LYS A 378 -6.63 16.26 -12.66
C LYS A 378 -7.76 15.36 -13.18
N ALA A 379 -7.52 14.06 -13.17
CA ALA A 379 -8.48 13.01 -13.52
C ALA A 379 -8.54 11.94 -12.41
N GLN A 380 -9.63 11.18 -12.36
CA GLN A 380 -9.73 9.98 -11.51
C GLN A 380 -8.84 8.85 -12.06
N LEU A 381 -8.20 8.10 -11.17
CA LEU A 381 -7.65 6.77 -11.45
C LEU A 381 -8.65 5.72 -10.94
N LEU A 382 -9.00 4.75 -11.78
CA LEU A 382 -9.89 3.64 -11.42
C LEU A 382 -9.13 2.31 -11.47
N CYS A 383 -9.01 1.65 -10.32
CA CYS A 383 -8.49 0.29 -10.19
C CYS A 383 -9.60 -0.61 -9.60
N THR A 384 -10.12 -1.51 -10.43
CA THR A 384 -11.33 -2.31 -10.15
C THR A 384 -11.21 -3.70 -10.75
N GLN A 385 -11.70 -4.71 -10.03
CA GLN A 385 -11.95 -6.05 -10.56
C GLN A 385 -13.46 -6.33 -10.47
N PRO A 386 -14.07 -7.08 -11.42
CA PRO A 386 -15.45 -7.53 -11.29
C PRO A 386 -15.73 -8.22 -9.94
N GLU A 387 -16.96 -8.09 -9.47
CA GLU A 387 -17.48 -8.69 -8.23
C GLU A 387 -16.78 -8.22 -6.92
N GLN A 388 -15.92 -7.21 -6.98
CA GLN A 388 -15.20 -6.65 -5.82
C GLN A 388 -15.42 -5.14 -5.65
N LEU A 389 -15.23 -4.66 -4.40
CA LEU A 389 -15.22 -3.23 -4.10
C LEU A 389 -14.01 -2.54 -4.77
N PRO A 390 -14.14 -1.27 -5.21
CA PRO A 390 -13.04 -0.58 -5.89
C PRO A 390 -11.84 -0.36 -4.97
N PHE A 391 -10.65 -0.44 -5.55
CA PHE A 391 -9.38 -0.16 -4.88
C PHE A 391 -9.08 1.33 -5.04
N ASN A 392 -9.77 2.14 -4.25
CA ASN A 392 -9.91 3.58 -4.46
C ASN A 392 -8.80 4.44 -3.84
N VAL A 393 -7.93 3.87 -2.99
CA VAL A 393 -6.85 4.60 -2.29
C VAL A 393 -5.47 4.11 -2.74
N ILE A 394 -4.80 4.91 -3.57
CA ILE A 394 -3.44 4.67 -4.07
C ILE A 394 -2.38 4.75 -2.93
N ARG A 395 -1.30 3.98 -3.06
CA ARG A 395 -0.21 3.88 -2.06
C ARG A 395 1.16 4.22 -2.62
N HIS A 396 1.48 3.71 -3.80
CA HIS A 396 2.71 4.03 -4.54
C HIS A 396 2.47 3.88 -6.05
N ALA A 397 3.24 4.58 -6.88
CA ALA A 397 3.20 4.44 -8.34
C ALA A 397 4.60 4.59 -8.94
N VAL A 398 4.91 3.77 -9.94
CA VAL A 398 6.21 3.75 -10.65
C VAL A 398 6.01 3.74 -12.15
N LEU A 399 6.87 4.44 -12.88
CA LEU A 399 6.95 4.34 -14.34
C LEU A 399 7.93 3.23 -14.71
N LEU A 400 7.49 2.29 -15.54
CA LEU A 400 8.39 1.46 -16.33
C LEU A 400 8.58 2.14 -17.69
N ALA A 401 9.75 2.74 -17.89
CA ALA A 401 10.18 3.14 -19.22
C ALA A 401 10.57 1.87 -19.99
N ASP A 402 9.78 1.50 -20.99
CA ASP A 402 10.09 0.37 -21.84
C ASP A 402 11.32 0.67 -22.71
N ASN A 403 12.21 -0.31 -22.84
CA ASN A 403 13.35 -0.29 -23.76
C ASN A 403 12.99 -0.88 -25.15
N SER A 404 11.80 -1.47 -25.27
CA SER A 404 11.19 -1.92 -26.53
C SER A 404 10.21 -0.86 -27.09
N SER A 405 9.53 -1.18 -28.19
CA SER A 405 8.70 -0.23 -28.94
C SER A 405 7.24 -0.09 -28.44
N THR A 406 6.99 -0.24 -27.14
CA THR A 406 5.63 -0.08 -26.56
C THR A 406 5.45 1.27 -25.85
N ASP A 407 4.20 1.65 -25.56
CA ASP A 407 3.89 2.87 -24.81
C ASP A 407 4.24 2.67 -23.31
N PRO A 408 5.03 3.57 -22.68
CA PRO A 408 5.42 3.40 -21.29
C PRO A 408 4.22 3.29 -20.34
N GLN A 409 4.34 2.43 -19.33
CA GLN A 409 3.26 2.14 -18.39
C GLN A 409 3.60 2.57 -16.98
N VAL A 410 2.61 3.15 -16.29
CA VAL A 410 2.64 3.40 -14.86
C VAL A 410 1.97 2.23 -14.16
N TYR A 411 2.69 1.60 -13.24
CA TYR A 411 2.15 0.57 -12.34
C TYR A 411 1.93 1.18 -10.97
N ALA A 412 0.75 0.99 -10.40
CA ALA A 412 0.38 1.59 -9.12
C ALA A 412 -0.32 0.59 -8.19
N VAL A 413 0.00 0.72 -6.90
CA VAL A 413 -0.60 -0.04 -5.80
C VAL A 413 -1.77 0.72 -5.23
N PHE A 414 -2.87 0.01 -4.99
CA PHE A 414 -4.09 0.55 -4.40
C PHE A 414 -4.58 -0.35 -3.27
N THR A 415 -5.32 0.24 -2.35
CA THR A 415 -6.08 -0.43 -1.28
C THR A 415 -7.52 0.02 -1.35
N SER A 416 -8.49 -0.84 -0.99
CA SER A 416 -9.87 -0.38 -0.79
C SER A 416 -10.00 0.35 0.55
N GLN A 417 -10.82 1.41 0.61
CA GLN A 417 -11.13 2.09 1.87
C GLN A 417 -12.04 1.27 2.78
N TRP A 418 -12.78 0.30 2.23
CA TRP A 418 -13.67 -0.60 2.98
C TRP A 418 -12.98 -1.94 3.26
N HIS A 419 -13.41 -2.64 4.31
CA HIS A 419 -12.78 -3.87 4.78
C HIS A 419 -13.84 -4.97 4.95
N VAL A 420 -14.02 -5.80 3.91
CA VAL A 420 -14.99 -6.90 3.92
C VAL A 420 -14.52 -7.98 4.90
N GLY A 421 -15.39 -8.42 5.82
CA GLY A 421 -15.04 -9.34 6.89
C GLY A 421 -13.94 -8.83 7.84
N GLY A 422 -13.69 -7.51 7.87
CA GLY A 422 -12.56 -6.92 8.60
C GLY A 422 -11.19 -7.13 7.94
N THR A 423 -11.12 -7.80 6.78
CA THR A 423 -9.87 -8.02 6.05
C THR A 423 -9.51 -6.81 5.19
N ARG A 424 -8.22 -6.48 5.13
CA ARG A 424 -7.68 -5.50 4.17
C ARG A 424 -7.36 -6.17 2.84
N SER A 425 -7.61 -5.48 1.74
CA SER A 425 -7.29 -5.95 0.40
C SER A 425 -6.51 -4.90 -0.39
N SER A 426 -5.61 -5.37 -1.25
CA SER A 426 -4.77 -4.55 -2.12
C SER A 426 -4.85 -5.03 -3.56
N ALA A 427 -4.66 -4.09 -4.49
CA ALA A 427 -4.55 -4.35 -5.92
C ALA A 427 -3.32 -3.66 -6.51
N VAL A 428 -2.84 -4.18 -7.64
CA VAL A 428 -1.88 -3.53 -8.53
C VAL A 428 -2.54 -3.37 -9.89
N CYS A 429 -2.62 -2.14 -10.38
CA CYS A 429 -3.14 -1.82 -11.71
C CYS A 429 -2.08 -1.17 -12.60
N ALA A 430 -2.15 -1.45 -13.90
CA ALA A 430 -1.34 -0.83 -14.95
C ALA A 430 -2.13 0.24 -15.70
N PHE A 431 -1.47 1.35 -16.04
CA PHE A 431 -2.04 2.47 -16.79
C PHE A 431 -1.06 2.89 -17.90
N SER A 432 -1.53 2.96 -19.14
CA SER A 432 -0.74 3.47 -20.27
C SER A 432 -0.64 5.01 -20.21
N LEU A 433 0.52 5.57 -20.54
CA LEU A 433 0.68 7.03 -20.64
C LEU A 433 -0.18 7.64 -21.76
N LYS A 434 -0.41 6.91 -22.86
CA LYS A 434 -1.35 7.28 -23.92
C LYS A 434 -2.80 7.39 -23.41
N ASP A 435 -3.23 6.51 -22.51
CA ASP A 435 -4.61 6.52 -21.98
C ASP A 435 -4.79 7.60 -20.88
N ILE A 436 -3.76 7.84 -20.07
CA ILE A 436 -3.71 9.03 -19.19
C ILE A 436 -3.81 10.32 -20.04
N LYS A 437 -3.07 10.38 -21.15
CA LYS A 437 -3.07 11.53 -22.05
C LYS A 437 -4.43 11.75 -22.72
N SER A 438 -5.08 10.70 -23.23
CA SER A 438 -6.37 10.82 -23.94
C SER A 438 -7.48 11.37 -23.04
N VAL A 439 -7.48 11.01 -21.75
CA VAL A 439 -8.39 11.58 -20.74
C VAL A 439 -8.14 13.08 -20.53
N PHE A 440 -6.88 13.54 -20.47
CA PHE A 440 -6.56 14.98 -20.43
C PHE A 440 -6.89 15.74 -21.73
N GLU A 441 -7.03 15.04 -22.85
CA GLU A 441 -7.53 15.57 -24.13
C GLU A 441 -9.08 15.48 -24.26
N GLY A 442 -9.79 14.84 -23.30
CA GLY A 442 -11.25 14.62 -23.29
C GLY A 442 -12.12 15.78 -22.79
N LYS A 443 -13.31 15.48 -22.23
CA LYS A 443 -14.22 16.50 -21.67
C LYS A 443 -13.84 16.92 -20.23
N TYR A 444 -14.20 18.15 -19.87
CA TYR A 444 -14.07 18.66 -18.48
C TYR A 444 -15.33 18.37 -17.68
N LYS A 445 -15.19 18.30 -16.35
CA LYS A 445 -16.28 18.30 -15.38
C LYS A 445 -16.49 19.73 -14.85
N GLU A 446 -17.71 20.23 -14.90
CA GLU A 446 -18.12 21.51 -14.29
C GLU A 446 -18.94 21.24 -13.03
N LEU A 447 -18.87 22.15 -12.05
CA LEU A 447 -19.80 22.19 -10.92
C LEU A 447 -20.92 23.19 -11.23
N ASP A 448 -22.12 22.67 -11.49
CA ASP A 448 -23.34 23.47 -11.59
C ASP A 448 -23.59 24.17 -10.24
N LYS A 449 -23.64 25.51 -10.29
CA LYS A 449 -23.76 26.39 -9.12
C LYS A 449 -25.20 26.58 -8.65
N GLU A 450 -26.18 26.17 -9.44
CA GLU A 450 -27.61 26.18 -9.08
C GLU A 450 -28.01 24.84 -8.44
N THR A 451 -27.67 23.71 -9.07
CA THR A 451 -28.01 22.38 -8.50
C THR A 451 -26.96 21.84 -7.51
N SER A 452 -25.78 22.47 -7.42
CA SER A 452 -24.62 21.98 -6.63
C SER A 452 -24.14 20.58 -7.04
N ARG A 453 -24.35 20.19 -8.30
CA ARG A 453 -23.97 18.88 -8.86
C ARG A 453 -22.89 19.01 -9.92
N TRP A 454 -22.10 17.95 -10.08
CA TRP A 454 -21.07 17.90 -11.12
C TRP A 454 -21.64 17.31 -12.40
N THR A 455 -21.36 17.98 -13.52
CA THR A 455 -21.86 17.64 -14.85
C THR A 455 -20.75 17.71 -15.88
N THR A 456 -20.97 17.05 -17.01
CA THR A 456 -20.10 17.14 -18.19
C THR A 456 -20.18 18.54 -18.81
N TYR A 457 -19.03 19.18 -19.06
CA TYR A 457 -18.98 20.43 -19.82
C TYR A 457 -19.18 20.16 -21.32
N GLU A 458 -20.23 20.75 -21.91
CA GLU A 458 -20.62 20.51 -23.32
C GLU A 458 -20.43 21.73 -24.24
N TYR A 459 -20.06 22.88 -23.70
CA TYR A 459 -19.91 24.13 -24.46
C TYR A 459 -18.61 24.17 -25.29
N PRO A 460 -18.54 24.99 -26.36
CA PRO A 460 -17.50 24.86 -27.39
C PRO A 460 -16.08 25.17 -26.92
N ASP A 461 -15.13 24.41 -27.47
CA ASP A 461 -13.70 24.46 -27.14
C ASP A 461 -13.10 25.88 -27.17
N ILE A 462 -12.41 26.22 -26.08
CA ILE A 462 -11.54 27.40 -26.01
C ILE A 462 -10.21 27.04 -26.69
N SER A 463 -9.74 27.89 -27.62
CA SER A 463 -8.44 27.72 -28.29
C SER A 463 -7.43 28.80 -27.87
N PRO A 464 -6.17 28.46 -27.56
CA PRO A 464 -5.65 27.10 -27.36
C PRO A 464 -6.33 26.40 -26.17
N ARG A 465 -6.40 25.06 -26.22
CA ARG A 465 -7.11 24.25 -25.22
C ARG A 465 -6.59 24.56 -23.81
N PRO A 466 -7.46 24.91 -22.84
CA PRO A 466 -7.09 25.07 -21.44
C PRO A 466 -6.37 23.83 -20.90
N GLY A 467 -5.34 24.02 -20.07
CA GLY A 467 -4.53 22.89 -19.57
C GLY A 467 -3.47 22.33 -20.53
N SER A 468 -3.44 22.75 -21.80
CA SER A 468 -2.47 22.23 -22.80
C SER A 468 -1.12 22.97 -22.80
N CYS A 469 -0.05 22.25 -23.18
CA CYS A 469 1.32 22.77 -23.22
C CYS A 469 1.60 23.65 -24.45
N SER A 470 0.84 24.75 -24.58
CA SER A 470 1.01 25.70 -25.68
C SER A 470 2.33 26.51 -25.54
N LYS A 471 2.80 27.10 -26.65
CA LYS A 471 4.06 27.86 -26.71
C LYS A 471 3.94 29.36 -26.36
N GLY A 472 2.77 29.81 -25.90
CA GLY A 472 2.52 31.22 -25.56
C GLY A 472 1.65 31.36 -24.30
N PRO A 473 1.50 32.58 -23.76
CA PRO A 473 0.66 32.82 -22.59
C PRO A 473 -0.81 32.50 -22.89
N SER A 474 -1.48 31.81 -21.96
CA SER A 474 -2.91 31.53 -22.06
C SER A 474 -3.74 32.82 -21.97
N SER A 475 -4.81 32.91 -22.76
CA SER A 475 -5.68 34.09 -22.75
C SER A 475 -6.42 34.25 -21.41
N ASP A 476 -6.77 35.48 -21.02
CA ASP A 476 -7.53 35.75 -19.79
C ASP A 476 -8.87 34.97 -19.76
N LYS A 477 -9.47 34.63 -20.92
CA LYS A 477 -10.64 33.74 -21.03
C LYS A 477 -10.29 32.29 -20.63
N ALA A 478 -9.21 31.73 -21.18
CA ALA A 478 -8.75 30.38 -20.84
C ALA A 478 -8.33 30.28 -19.36
N LEU A 479 -7.62 31.30 -18.84
CA LEU A 479 -7.24 31.37 -17.42
C LEU A 479 -8.46 31.48 -16.49
N THR A 480 -9.51 32.19 -16.90
CA THR A 480 -10.77 32.26 -16.15
C THR A 480 -11.47 30.90 -16.12
N PHE A 481 -11.49 30.19 -17.25
CA PHE A 481 -12.07 28.85 -17.35
C PHE A 481 -11.35 27.83 -16.44
N MET A 482 -10.01 27.77 -16.50
CA MET A 482 -9.17 26.86 -15.70
C MET A 482 -9.36 26.95 -14.19
N LYS A 483 -9.81 28.10 -13.67
CA LYS A 483 -10.05 28.26 -12.22
C LYS A 483 -11.12 27.28 -11.71
N ASP A 484 -12.15 27.09 -12.52
CA ASP A 484 -13.36 26.34 -12.17
C ASP A 484 -13.39 24.96 -12.87
N HIS A 485 -12.64 24.80 -13.99
CA HIS A 485 -12.60 23.59 -14.83
C HIS A 485 -11.22 22.91 -14.79
N PHE A 486 -10.86 22.36 -13.64
CA PHE A 486 -9.58 21.65 -13.43
C PHE A 486 -9.73 20.12 -13.31
N LEU A 487 -10.97 19.60 -13.34
CA LEU A 487 -11.30 18.18 -13.24
C LEU A 487 -11.71 17.64 -14.62
N MET A 488 -11.15 16.51 -15.04
CA MET A 488 -11.62 15.77 -16.21
C MET A 488 -12.89 14.98 -15.90
N ASP A 489 -13.77 14.84 -16.89
CA ASP A 489 -15.06 14.15 -16.72
C ASP A 489 -14.88 12.62 -16.59
N GLU A 490 -14.08 12.06 -17.49
CA GLU A 490 -13.77 10.63 -17.61
C GLU A 490 -12.64 10.18 -16.64
N PRO A 491 -12.71 8.94 -16.11
CA PRO A 491 -11.62 8.32 -15.37
C PRO A 491 -10.57 7.68 -16.29
N VAL A 492 -9.31 7.66 -15.86
CA VAL A 492 -8.31 6.74 -16.42
C VAL A 492 -8.53 5.37 -15.78
N VAL A 493 -8.98 4.40 -16.57
CA VAL A 493 -9.21 3.02 -16.13
C VAL A 493 -7.92 2.21 -16.26
N GLY A 494 -7.52 1.51 -15.19
CA GLY A 494 -6.32 0.68 -15.16
C GLY A 494 -6.64 -0.82 -15.25
N THR A 495 -5.75 -1.57 -15.90
CA THR A 495 -5.85 -3.04 -15.99
C THR A 495 -5.35 -3.66 -14.68
N PRO A 496 -6.19 -4.41 -13.92
CA PRO A 496 -5.74 -5.08 -12.71
C PRO A 496 -4.85 -6.28 -13.04
N LEU A 497 -3.64 -6.32 -12.45
CA LEU A 497 -2.66 -7.39 -12.65
C LEU A 497 -2.60 -8.35 -11.47
N LEU A 498 -2.75 -7.82 -10.26
CA LEU A 498 -2.72 -8.56 -9.01
C LEU A 498 -3.79 -7.99 -8.09
N VAL A 499 -4.59 -8.85 -7.48
CA VAL A 499 -5.51 -8.49 -6.40
C VAL A 499 -5.35 -9.51 -5.29
N LYS A 500 -5.22 -9.06 -4.04
CA LYS A 500 -5.04 -9.94 -2.88
C LYS A 500 -5.70 -9.40 -1.62
N SER A 501 -6.51 -10.24 -0.98
CA SER A 501 -7.07 -10.04 0.36
C SER A 501 -6.12 -10.55 1.44
N GLY A 502 -6.25 -10.01 2.65
CA GLY A 502 -5.36 -10.30 3.77
C GLY A 502 -4.02 -9.56 3.72
N VAL A 503 -3.88 -8.52 2.87
CA VAL A 503 -2.64 -7.75 2.73
C VAL A 503 -2.91 -6.27 2.44
N GLU A 504 -2.08 -5.40 3.02
CA GLU A 504 -1.97 -3.98 2.69
C GLU A 504 -0.57 -3.73 2.13
N TYR A 505 -0.47 -3.54 0.81
CA TYR A 505 0.78 -3.20 0.14
C TYR A 505 1.07 -1.70 0.32
N THR A 506 2.31 -1.36 0.67
CA THR A 506 2.78 0.02 0.91
C THR A 506 3.60 0.55 -0.26
N TRP A 507 4.48 -0.27 -0.82
CA TRP A 507 5.45 0.11 -1.86
C TRP A 507 5.49 -0.90 -3.00
N LEU A 508 5.94 -0.42 -4.17
CA LEU A 508 6.11 -1.19 -5.40
C LEU A 508 7.39 -0.77 -6.11
N ALA A 509 8.18 -1.75 -6.56
CA ALA A 509 9.17 -1.60 -7.62
C ALA A 509 8.91 -2.65 -8.72
N VAL A 510 9.25 -2.34 -9.96
CA VAL A 510 9.01 -3.23 -11.13
C VAL A 510 10.24 -3.33 -12.03
N GLU A 511 10.38 -4.45 -12.72
CA GLU A 511 11.33 -4.61 -13.83
C GLU A 511 10.84 -5.59 -14.90
N THR A 512 11.45 -5.53 -16.08
CA THR A 512 11.37 -6.61 -17.08
C THR A 512 12.56 -7.56 -16.92
N ALA A 513 12.26 -8.86 -16.88
CA ALA A 513 13.26 -9.93 -16.88
C ALA A 513 13.04 -10.83 -18.11
N GLN A 514 14.09 -11.14 -18.85
CA GLN A 514 14.01 -12.01 -20.02
C GLN A 514 14.09 -13.49 -19.62
N GLY A 515 13.18 -14.31 -20.15
CA GLY A 515 13.25 -15.77 -20.06
C GLY A 515 14.18 -16.39 -21.10
N ILE A 516 14.41 -17.71 -21.03
CA ILE A 516 15.27 -18.44 -21.99
C ILE A 516 14.77 -18.39 -23.45
N ASP A 517 13.49 -18.13 -23.63
CA ASP A 517 12.79 -17.97 -24.90
C ASP A 517 12.92 -16.55 -25.50
N GLY A 518 13.55 -15.63 -24.77
CA GLY A 518 13.68 -14.22 -25.12
C GLY A 518 12.43 -13.38 -24.83
N GLN A 519 11.37 -13.96 -24.25
CA GLN A 519 10.19 -13.20 -23.83
C GLN A 519 10.51 -12.37 -22.59
N SER A 520 9.92 -11.18 -22.50
CA SER A 520 10.13 -10.27 -21.38
C SER A 520 8.96 -10.34 -20.41
N HIS A 521 9.23 -10.79 -19.19
CA HIS A 521 8.25 -10.93 -18.12
C HIS A 521 8.31 -9.73 -17.17
N LEU A 522 7.15 -9.17 -16.83
CA LEU A 522 7.03 -8.13 -15.81
C LEU A 522 7.12 -8.77 -14.43
N VAL A 523 8.12 -8.35 -13.65
CA VAL A 523 8.34 -8.75 -12.25
C VAL A 523 7.99 -7.57 -11.35
N MET A 524 7.26 -7.83 -10.27
CA MET A 524 6.84 -6.82 -9.29
C MET A 524 7.34 -7.21 -7.90
N TYR A 525 7.99 -6.28 -7.22
CA TYR A 525 8.44 -6.39 -5.83
C TYR A 525 7.56 -5.51 -4.96
N LEU A 526 6.85 -6.11 -4.00
CA LEU A 526 5.74 -5.51 -3.28
C LEU A 526 6.00 -5.56 -1.77
N GLY A 527 6.15 -4.39 -1.15
CA GLY A 527 6.33 -4.26 0.29
C GLY A 527 4.99 -4.21 1.01
N THR A 528 4.85 -4.89 2.15
CA THR A 528 3.62 -4.89 2.97
C THR A 528 3.74 -3.98 4.19
N SER A 529 2.58 -3.63 4.77
CA SER A 529 2.50 -2.95 6.07
C SER A 529 2.91 -3.82 7.28
N THR A 530 3.19 -5.11 7.06
CA THR A 530 3.55 -6.12 8.08
C THR A 530 5.00 -6.62 7.97
N GLY A 531 5.80 -6.04 7.09
CA GLY A 531 7.24 -6.34 6.99
C GLY A 531 7.62 -7.43 6.00
N SER A 532 6.70 -7.80 5.11
CA SER A 532 6.88 -8.82 4.10
C SER A 532 7.26 -8.19 2.76
N LEU A 533 8.13 -8.84 2.00
CA LEU A 533 8.37 -8.56 0.59
C LEU A 533 7.77 -9.70 -0.23
N HIS A 534 6.79 -9.40 -1.07
CA HIS A 534 6.27 -10.35 -2.06
C HIS A 534 6.95 -10.12 -3.40
N LYS A 535 7.29 -11.21 -4.08
CA LYS A 535 7.74 -11.20 -5.48
C LYS A 535 6.65 -11.80 -6.36
N ALA A 536 6.13 -11.01 -7.29
CA ALA A 536 5.13 -11.43 -8.26
C ALA A 536 5.70 -11.44 -9.67
N VAL A 537 5.19 -12.32 -10.53
CA VAL A 537 5.47 -12.35 -11.97
C VAL A 537 4.15 -12.33 -12.72
N VAL A 538 4.05 -11.49 -13.75
CA VAL A 538 2.85 -11.35 -14.57
C VAL A 538 2.89 -12.33 -15.75
N SER A 539 1.80 -13.06 -15.92
CA SER A 539 1.56 -14.04 -16.99
C SER A 539 0.91 -13.38 -18.21
N GLY A 540 0.89 -14.09 -19.35
CA GLY A 540 0.40 -13.58 -20.64
C GLY A 540 -1.10 -13.27 -20.69
N ASP A 541 -1.87 -13.76 -19.72
CA ASP A 541 -3.29 -13.46 -19.48
C ASP A 541 -3.52 -12.21 -18.59
N HIS A 542 -2.46 -11.44 -18.34
CA HIS A 542 -2.41 -10.27 -17.44
C HIS A 542 -2.66 -10.56 -15.95
N SER A 543 -2.82 -11.82 -15.52
CA SER A 543 -2.80 -12.17 -14.10
C SER A 543 -1.38 -12.33 -13.55
N ALA A 544 -1.19 -12.15 -12.25
CA ALA A 544 0.09 -12.35 -11.57
C ALA A 544 0.04 -13.49 -10.56
N TYR A 545 1.08 -14.33 -10.55
CA TYR A 545 1.33 -15.31 -9.48
C TYR A 545 2.45 -14.82 -8.55
N LEU A 546 2.44 -15.30 -7.31
CA LEU A 546 3.43 -14.94 -6.30
C LEU A 546 4.49 -16.06 -6.18
N VAL A 547 5.73 -15.76 -6.54
CA VAL A 547 6.86 -16.70 -6.51
C VAL A 547 7.31 -16.94 -5.06
N GLU A 548 7.49 -15.85 -4.30
CA GLU A 548 7.94 -15.92 -2.91
C GLU A 548 7.35 -14.79 -2.05
N GLU A 549 7.14 -15.10 -0.76
CA GLU A 549 6.93 -14.15 0.33
C GLU A 549 8.10 -14.27 1.31
N ILE A 550 8.80 -13.17 1.55
CA ILE A 550 9.94 -13.08 2.47
C ILE A 550 9.54 -12.16 3.63
N GLN A 551 9.41 -12.69 4.85
CA GLN A 551 9.23 -11.86 6.04
C GLN A 551 10.58 -11.27 6.45
N LEU A 552 10.74 -9.95 6.33
CA LEU A 552 12.02 -9.26 6.54
C LEU A 552 12.30 -8.95 8.02
N PHE A 553 11.24 -8.80 8.82
CA PHE A 553 11.32 -8.40 10.23
C PHE A 553 10.65 -9.45 11.12
N PRO A 554 11.28 -9.87 12.24
CA PRO A 554 10.63 -10.76 13.22
C PRO A 554 9.40 -10.11 13.85
N ASP A 555 9.54 -8.84 14.25
CA ASP A 555 8.44 -7.99 14.70
C ASP A 555 7.80 -7.27 13.49
N PRO A 556 6.47 -7.35 13.27
CA PRO A 556 5.84 -6.73 12.10
C PRO A 556 5.90 -5.19 12.09
N GLU A 557 6.71 -4.62 11.18
CA GLU A 557 6.73 -3.18 10.88
C GLU A 557 6.57 -2.92 9.36
N PRO A 558 6.02 -1.78 8.92
CA PRO A 558 5.76 -1.53 7.52
C PRO A 558 7.04 -1.31 6.71
N VAL A 559 7.09 -1.89 5.49
CA VAL A 559 8.09 -1.50 4.49
C VAL A 559 7.90 -0.02 4.15
N ARG A 560 8.94 0.79 4.38
CA ARG A 560 8.90 2.26 4.27
C ARG A 560 9.47 2.82 2.98
N ASN A 561 10.33 2.06 2.28
CA ASN A 561 10.87 2.41 0.96
C ASN A 561 11.27 1.15 0.19
N LEU A 562 11.16 1.15 -1.14
CA LEU A 562 11.73 0.15 -2.04
C LEU A 562 12.51 0.81 -3.18
N GLN A 563 13.82 0.55 -3.24
CA GLN A 563 14.69 0.95 -4.35
C GLN A 563 15.21 -0.30 -5.06
N LEU A 564 14.78 -0.53 -6.30
CA LEU A 564 15.36 -1.55 -7.17
C LEU A 564 16.74 -1.10 -7.68
N ALA A 565 17.69 -2.03 -7.75
CA ALA A 565 19.02 -1.84 -8.31
C ALA A 565 19.33 -3.00 -9.28
N PRO A 566 18.90 -2.90 -10.56
CA PRO A 566 18.93 -4.05 -11.48
C PRO A 566 20.34 -4.57 -11.73
N THR A 567 21.31 -3.65 -11.88
CA THR A 567 22.73 -3.92 -12.16
C THR A 567 23.47 -4.56 -10.98
N GLN A 568 23.07 -4.26 -9.74
CA GLN A 568 23.56 -4.94 -8.52
C GLN A 568 22.76 -6.22 -8.19
N GLY A 569 21.77 -6.56 -9.02
CA GLY A 569 20.98 -7.77 -8.89
C GLY A 569 20.07 -7.79 -7.64
N ALA A 570 19.65 -6.64 -7.11
CA ALA A 570 19.03 -6.56 -5.79
C ALA A 570 17.88 -5.53 -5.68
N VAL A 571 17.03 -5.74 -4.68
CA VAL A 571 16.08 -4.76 -4.16
C VAL A 571 16.55 -4.31 -2.78
N PHE A 572 16.60 -2.99 -2.56
CA PHE A 572 16.88 -2.38 -1.27
C PHE A 572 15.58 -1.98 -0.58
N VAL A 573 15.43 -2.36 0.70
CA VAL A 573 14.22 -2.16 1.50
C VAL A 573 14.55 -1.30 2.71
N GLY A 574 13.96 -0.10 2.80
CA GLY A 574 14.13 0.83 3.91
C GLY A 574 13.07 0.66 5.01
N PHE A 575 13.47 0.78 6.28
CA PHE A 575 12.61 0.62 7.44
C PHE A 575 13.09 1.41 8.67
N SER A 576 12.50 1.20 9.86
CA SER A 576 12.84 1.95 11.07
C SER A 576 14.30 1.82 11.53
N GLY A 577 14.94 0.65 11.35
CA GLY A 577 16.24 0.31 11.94
C GLY A 577 17.43 0.21 10.99
N GLY A 578 17.20 0.23 9.67
CA GLY A 578 18.26 0.10 8.67
C GLY A 578 17.74 -0.19 7.26
N ILE A 579 18.55 -0.90 6.46
CA ILE A 579 18.24 -1.30 5.08
C ILE A 579 18.54 -2.80 4.88
N TRP A 580 17.59 -3.52 4.30
CA TRP A 580 17.85 -4.86 3.74
C TRP A 580 18.25 -4.77 2.27
N LYS A 581 19.25 -5.55 1.87
CA LYS A 581 19.58 -5.89 0.49
C LYS A 581 19.06 -7.29 0.21
N VAL A 582 18.04 -7.40 -0.63
CA VAL A 582 17.40 -8.65 -1.02
C VAL A 582 17.83 -9.00 -2.45
N PRO A 583 18.54 -10.13 -2.68
CA PRO A 583 18.85 -10.59 -4.03
C PRO A 583 17.58 -10.86 -4.85
N ARG A 584 17.56 -10.40 -6.11
CA ARG A 584 16.39 -10.45 -7.02
C ARG A 584 15.79 -11.83 -7.20
N ALA A 585 16.60 -12.89 -7.03
CA ALA A 585 16.17 -14.28 -6.86
C ALA A 585 17.20 -15.04 -5.99
N ASN A 586 16.82 -16.20 -5.46
CA ASN A 586 17.77 -17.14 -4.83
C ASN A 586 17.63 -18.55 -5.42
N CYS A 587 18.05 -18.72 -6.68
CA CYS A 587 17.78 -19.93 -7.47
C CYS A 587 18.34 -21.22 -6.86
N SER A 588 19.37 -21.15 -6.00
CA SER A 588 19.96 -22.32 -5.35
C SER A 588 19.08 -22.99 -4.28
N VAL A 589 17.91 -22.42 -3.96
CA VAL A 589 16.89 -23.10 -3.14
C VAL A 589 16.17 -24.20 -3.94
N TYR A 590 16.17 -24.09 -5.28
CA TYR A 590 15.50 -25.04 -6.16
C TYR A 590 16.47 -26.19 -6.51
N GLU A 591 16.48 -27.23 -5.68
CA GLU A 591 17.49 -28.31 -5.71
C GLU A 591 17.40 -29.24 -6.94
N SER A 592 16.35 -29.14 -7.76
CA SER A 592 16.14 -30.00 -8.93
C SER A 592 15.60 -29.23 -10.14
N CYS A 593 15.78 -29.81 -11.35
CA CYS A 593 15.22 -29.25 -12.58
C CYS A 593 13.69 -29.03 -12.49
N MET A 594 12.99 -29.97 -11.84
CA MET A 594 11.54 -29.90 -11.68
C MET A 594 11.13 -28.71 -10.82
N ASP A 595 11.76 -28.52 -9.66
CA ASP A 595 11.44 -27.41 -8.76
C ASP A 595 11.89 -26.05 -9.34
N CYS A 596 13.04 -26.02 -10.05
CA CYS A 596 13.54 -24.85 -10.76
C CYS A 596 12.58 -24.37 -11.86
N VAL A 597 11.90 -25.31 -12.54
CA VAL A 597 10.89 -25.03 -13.57
C VAL A 597 9.53 -24.66 -12.94
N LEU A 598 9.08 -25.41 -11.91
CA LEU A 598 7.84 -25.14 -11.19
C LEU A 598 7.85 -23.79 -10.45
N ALA A 599 9.03 -23.30 -10.05
CA ALA A 599 9.21 -21.99 -9.42
C ALA A 599 8.79 -20.82 -10.32
N ARG A 600 8.86 -20.97 -11.66
CA ARG A 600 8.49 -19.95 -12.66
C ARG A 600 9.07 -18.56 -12.34
N ASP A 601 10.34 -18.52 -11.97
CA ASP A 601 11.08 -17.28 -11.73
C ASP A 601 11.90 -16.94 -12.99
N PRO A 602 11.66 -15.80 -13.68
CA PRO A 602 12.36 -15.51 -14.95
C PRO A 602 13.87 -15.36 -14.75
N HIS A 603 14.33 -15.11 -13.52
CA HIS A 603 15.74 -15.05 -13.17
C HIS A 603 16.40 -16.42 -12.98
N CYS A 604 15.63 -17.49 -12.83
CA CYS A 604 16.13 -18.81 -12.49
C CYS A 604 15.94 -19.78 -13.65
N ALA A 605 17.00 -20.49 -14.00
CA ALA A 605 16.98 -21.54 -15.01
C ALA A 605 17.91 -22.68 -14.59
N TRP A 606 17.57 -23.89 -15.02
CA TRP A 606 18.32 -25.10 -14.72
C TRP A 606 19.49 -25.26 -15.68
N ASP A 607 20.68 -25.37 -15.12
CA ASP A 607 21.91 -25.72 -15.83
C ASP A 607 22.06 -27.26 -15.88
N PRO A 608 21.90 -27.90 -17.04
CA PRO A 608 22.01 -29.36 -17.16
C PRO A 608 23.45 -29.88 -17.08
N GLU A 609 24.46 -29.02 -17.19
CA GLU A 609 25.88 -29.39 -17.13
C GLU A 609 26.37 -29.47 -15.68
N SER A 610 26.01 -28.48 -14.85
CA SER A 610 26.32 -28.51 -13.41
C SER A 610 25.25 -29.17 -12.53
N GLN A 611 24.09 -29.52 -13.10
CA GLN A 611 22.94 -30.08 -12.39
C GLN A 611 22.47 -29.22 -11.21
N THR A 612 22.39 -27.89 -11.41
CA THR A 612 21.88 -26.96 -10.39
C THR A 612 21.00 -25.87 -11.00
N CYS A 613 20.02 -25.38 -10.23
CA CYS A 613 19.26 -24.19 -10.60
C CYS A 613 20.08 -22.94 -10.30
N ARG A 614 20.18 -22.02 -11.26
CA ARG A 614 21.10 -20.87 -11.21
C ARG A 614 20.44 -19.61 -11.72
N LEU A 615 21.02 -18.46 -11.36
CA LEU A 615 20.70 -17.19 -11.99
C LEU A 615 20.98 -17.29 -13.50
N LEU A 616 20.02 -16.87 -14.32
CA LEU A 616 20.08 -16.95 -15.77
C LEU A 616 21.26 -16.10 -16.29
N PRO A 617 22.22 -16.69 -17.04
CA PRO A 617 23.37 -15.96 -17.54
C PRO A 617 23.02 -15.08 -18.74
N THR A 618 23.77 -13.99 -18.89
CA THR A 618 23.75 -13.13 -20.08
C THR A 618 25.11 -13.22 -20.77
N PRO A 619 25.21 -13.71 -22.02
CA PRO A 619 24.13 -14.17 -22.89
C PRO A 619 23.54 -15.53 -22.48
N ILE A 620 22.27 -15.73 -22.86
CA ILE A 620 21.50 -16.96 -22.59
C ILE A 620 22.05 -18.13 -23.41
N LEU A 621 22.27 -19.27 -22.75
CA LEU A 621 22.76 -20.51 -23.38
C LEU A 621 21.59 -21.45 -23.71
N LYS A 622 21.52 -21.90 -24.98
CA LYS A 622 20.43 -22.76 -25.51
C LYS A 622 20.28 -24.13 -24.85
N SER A 623 21.21 -24.55 -23.97
CA SER A 623 21.14 -25.80 -23.22
C SER A 623 20.29 -25.71 -21.95
N TRP A 624 20.13 -24.50 -21.37
CA TRP A 624 19.47 -24.27 -20.08
C TRP A 624 17.96 -24.43 -20.17
N LYS A 625 17.32 -24.80 -19.05
CA LYS A 625 15.88 -25.15 -19.01
C LYS A 625 15.09 -24.25 -18.06
N GLN A 626 13.94 -23.77 -18.51
CA GLN A 626 13.01 -22.90 -17.79
C GLN A 626 11.67 -22.97 -18.55
N ASP A 627 10.54 -22.88 -17.86
CA ASP A 627 9.22 -22.71 -18.47
C ASP A 627 8.47 -21.61 -17.72
N MET A 628 8.32 -20.45 -18.35
CA MET A 628 7.64 -19.30 -17.75
C MET A 628 6.14 -19.31 -17.97
N GLN A 629 5.64 -20.07 -18.96
CA GLN A 629 4.24 -20.02 -19.41
C GLN A 629 3.38 -21.08 -18.72
N GLN A 630 3.84 -22.33 -18.66
CA GLN A 630 3.13 -23.44 -18.00
C GLN A 630 3.84 -23.86 -16.71
N GLY A 631 5.16 -23.68 -16.62
CA GLY A 631 5.98 -24.22 -15.53
C GLY A 631 6.00 -25.75 -15.52
N ASN A 632 5.97 -26.40 -16.69
CA ASN A 632 5.83 -27.84 -16.86
C ASN A 632 7.20 -28.56 -16.96
N PRO A 633 7.61 -29.38 -15.98
CA PRO A 633 8.90 -30.07 -16.01
C PRO A 633 9.03 -31.17 -17.05
N GLU A 634 7.93 -31.75 -17.57
CA GLU A 634 7.99 -32.94 -18.45
C GLU A 634 8.79 -32.65 -19.72
N TRP A 635 8.48 -31.55 -20.41
CA TRP A 635 9.16 -31.17 -21.63
C TRP A 635 10.54 -30.52 -21.35
N ALA A 636 10.60 -29.68 -20.32
CA ALA A 636 11.80 -28.92 -19.98
C ALA A 636 12.95 -29.83 -19.50
N CYS A 637 12.65 -30.81 -18.64
CA CYS A 637 13.67 -31.64 -17.98
C CYS A 637 13.96 -32.98 -18.70
N ALA A 638 13.12 -33.44 -19.63
CA ALA A 638 13.34 -34.73 -20.32
C ALA A 638 14.58 -34.77 -21.24
N SER A 639 15.13 -33.62 -21.61
CA SER A 639 16.20 -33.47 -22.63
C SER A 639 17.56 -33.10 -22.05
N GLY A 640 18.09 -33.97 -21.17
CA GLY A 640 19.46 -33.91 -20.60
C GLY A 640 20.17 -35.27 -20.64
N PRO A 641 21.36 -35.42 -20.00
CA PRO A 641 22.11 -36.70 -19.99
C PRO A 641 21.34 -37.88 -19.41
N MET A 642 20.32 -37.62 -18.58
CA MET A 642 19.40 -38.61 -18.01
C MET A 642 18.28 -39.05 -18.99
N GLY A 643 18.31 -38.61 -20.25
CA GLY A 643 17.32 -38.88 -21.31
C GLY A 643 17.16 -40.34 -21.77
N ARG A 644 17.45 -41.31 -20.90
CA ARG A 644 17.16 -42.75 -21.07
C ARG A 644 16.23 -43.31 -19.98
N SER A 645 15.73 -42.48 -19.08
CA SER A 645 14.66 -42.84 -18.12
C SER A 645 13.37 -42.05 -18.36
N LEU A 646 12.98 -41.89 -19.63
CA LEU A 646 11.62 -41.50 -20.00
C LEU A 646 10.68 -42.68 -19.74
N GLY A 647 10.05 -42.67 -18.58
CA GLY A 647 8.98 -43.60 -18.20
C GLY A 647 8.10 -42.94 -17.14
N PRO A 648 6.80 -42.73 -17.38
CA PRO A 648 5.91 -42.11 -16.42
C PRO A 648 5.56 -43.11 -15.30
N ARG A 649 6.51 -43.34 -14.36
CA ARG A 649 6.32 -44.11 -13.12
C ARG A 649 7.48 -43.99 -12.13
N SER A 650 7.22 -43.31 -11.01
CA SER A 650 7.44 -43.84 -9.66
C SER A 650 8.73 -44.66 -9.40
N ARG A 651 9.91 -44.04 -9.49
CA ARG A 651 11.13 -44.58 -8.87
C ARG A 651 11.81 -43.50 -8.03
N PRO A 652 11.91 -43.67 -6.69
CA PRO A 652 12.48 -42.65 -5.82
C PRO A 652 13.99 -42.49 -6.05
N GLN A 653 14.50 -41.26 -5.88
CA GLN A 653 15.93 -40.96 -6.07
C GLN A 653 16.77 -41.34 -4.83
N ILE A 654 16.17 -41.22 -3.63
CA ILE A 654 16.72 -41.66 -2.35
C ILE A 654 15.58 -42.34 -1.57
N ILE A 655 15.89 -43.38 -0.80
CA ILE A 655 14.96 -44.04 0.12
C ILE A 655 15.43 -43.80 1.56
N LYS A 656 14.55 -43.30 2.42
CA LYS A 656 14.81 -43.19 3.87
C LYS A 656 14.39 -44.50 4.55
N GLU A 657 15.36 -45.30 5.00
CA GLU A 657 15.11 -46.53 5.77
C GLU A 657 14.70 -46.18 7.20
N VAL A 658 13.51 -46.64 7.61
CA VAL A 658 12.96 -46.44 8.95
C VAL A 658 12.77 -47.80 9.61
N LEU A 659 13.68 -48.13 10.52
CA LEU A 659 13.62 -49.29 11.40
C LEU A 659 12.78 -48.94 12.63
N ALA A 660 11.77 -49.75 12.95
CA ALA A 660 10.81 -49.43 13.99
C ALA A 660 10.33 -50.65 14.79
N VAL A 661 9.91 -50.39 16.04
CA VAL A 661 9.40 -51.43 16.96
C VAL A 661 7.91 -51.67 16.68
N PRO A 662 7.42 -52.93 16.64
CA PRO A 662 5.99 -53.21 16.52
C PRO A 662 5.13 -52.49 17.56
N ASN A 663 3.93 -52.10 17.14
CA ASN A 663 2.94 -51.34 17.92
C ASN A 663 3.40 -49.94 18.39
N SER A 664 4.49 -49.41 17.81
CA SER A 664 4.83 -47.99 17.93
C SER A 664 4.06 -47.12 16.93
N ILE A 665 3.88 -45.85 17.26
CA ILE A 665 3.39 -44.84 16.31
C ILE A 665 4.62 -44.16 15.69
N LEU A 666 4.65 -44.14 14.36
CA LEU A 666 5.66 -43.48 13.56
C LEU A 666 5.09 -42.21 12.94
N GLU A 667 5.83 -41.12 13.02
CA GLU A 667 5.59 -39.93 12.20
C GLU A 667 6.59 -39.91 11.03
N LEU A 668 6.07 -39.94 9.80
CA LEU A 668 6.85 -39.78 8.58
C LEU A 668 6.51 -38.39 7.99
N PRO A 669 7.38 -37.39 8.11
CA PRO A 669 7.08 -36.03 7.65
C PRO A 669 7.10 -35.95 6.11
N CYS A 670 6.23 -35.10 5.54
CA CYS A 670 6.30 -34.72 4.12
C CYS A 670 6.79 -33.27 3.98
N PRO A 671 7.96 -33.02 3.36
CA PRO A 671 8.45 -31.66 3.12
C PRO A 671 7.56 -30.89 2.12
N GLN A 672 6.76 -29.93 2.62
CA GLN A 672 5.90 -29.10 1.78
C GLN A 672 6.67 -27.86 1.27
N SER A 673 7.30 -28.02 0.11
CA SER A 673 8.09 -26.97 -0.57
C SER A 673 7.26 -25.90 -1.27
N SER A 674 6.05 -26.23 -1.75
CA SER A 674 5.16 -25.31 -2.47
C SER A 674 3.77 -25.26 -1.84
N ALA A 675 3.28 -24.06 -1.51
CA ALA A 675 1.90 -23.82 -1.08
C ALA A 675 0.89 -23.79 -2.24
N LEU A 676 1.33 -24.01 -3.49
CA LEU A 676 0.48 -24.22 -4.67
C LEU A 676 0.33 -25.71 -5.03
N ALA A 677 1.19 -26.57 -4.48
CA ALA A 677 1.11 -28.00 -4.69
C ALA A 677 0.04 -28.65 -3.79
N SER A 678 -0.67 -29.64 -4.35
CA SER A 678 -1.49 -30.57 -3.57
C SER A 678 -0.66 -31.78 -3.15
N TYR A 679 -0.77 -32.20 -1.89
CA TYR A 679 0.03 -33.30 -1.33
C TYR A 679 -0.84 -34.50 -0.97
N HIS A 680 -0.40 -35.70 -1.35
CA HIS A 680 -1.05 -36.97 -0.99
C HIS A 680 -0.02 -38.06 -0.70
N TRP A 681 -0.46 -39.15 -0.06
CA TRP A 681 0.41 -40.26 0.32
C TRP A 681 -0.04 -41.59 -0.32
N SER A 682 0.92 -42.43 -0.70
CA SER A 682 0.70 -43.80 -1.19
C SER A 682 1.47 -44.85 -0.37
N HIS A 683 0.96 -46.08 -0.37
CA HIS A 683 1.65 -47.28 0.10
C HIS A 683 1.84 -48.21 -1.10
N GLY A 684 3.08 -48.38 -1.55
CA GLY A 684 3.38 -48.97 -2.85
C GLY A 684 2.69 -48.21 -3.99
N VAL A 685 1.75 -48.87 -4.66
CA VAL A 685 0.97 -48.34 -5.81
C VAL A 685 -0.43 -47.87 -5.39
N GLU A 686 -0.84 -48.15 -4.15
CA GLU A 686 -2.21 -47.92 -3.67
C GLU A 686 -2.29 -46.71 -2.72
N ALA A 687 -3.50 -46.17 -2.54
CA ALA A 687 -3.76 -45.14 -1.54
C ALA A 687 -3.58 -45.71 -0.12
N ILE A 688 -3.18 -44.88 0.83
CA ILE A 688 -3.00 -45.32 2.22
C ILE A 688 -4.34 -45.71 2.86
N PRO A 689 -4.43 -46.86 3.55
CA PRO A 689 -5.66 -47.26 4.25
C PRO A 689 -5.93 -46.35 5.46
N GLU A 690 -7.20 -45.97 5.64
CA GLU A 690 -7.70 -45.11 6.74
C GLU A 690 -7.47 -45.68 8.15
N ALA A 691 -7.16 -46.97 8.24
CA ALA A 691 -6.64 -47.60 9.46
C ALA A 691 -5.57 -48.63 9.08
N PRO A 692 -4.41 -48.68 9.77
CA PRO A 692 -4.08 -48.00 11.03
C PRO A 692 -3.22 -46.72 10.82
N SER A 693 -3.58 -45.88 9.84
CA SER A 693 -2.80 -44.72 9.39
C SER A 693 -3.66 -43.47 9.18
N THR A 694 -3.12 -42.29 9.47
CA THR A 694 -3.80 -40.99 9.27
C THR A 694 -2.80 -39.89 8.93
N VAL A 695 -3.23 -38.83 8.25
CA VAL A 695 -2.36 -37.70 7.85
C VAL A 695 -2.65 -36.50 8.75
N TYR A 696 -1.62 -35.96 9.40
CA TYR A 696 -1.70 -34.81 10.31
C TYR A 696 -0.63 -33.79 9.94
N ASN A 697 -1.03 -32.54 9.68
CA ASN A 697 -0.13 -31.46 9.21
C ASN A 697 0.79 -31.84 8.02
N GLY A 698 0.31 -32.73 7.13
CA GLY A 698 1.08 -33.26 6.00
C GLY A 698 1.98 -34.48 6.33
N SER A 699 2.36 -34.66 7.59
CA SER A 699 3.01 -35.89 8.07
C SER A 699 2.05 -37.09 8.03
N LEU A 700 2.55 -38.27 7.70
CA LEU A 700 1.83 -39.53 7.89
C LEU A 700 2.11 -40.07 9.30
N LEU A 701 1.04 -40.25 10.08
CA LEU A 701 1.04 -40.98 11.34
C LEU A 701 0.64 -42.44 11.07
N LEU A 702 1.55 -43.38 11.33
CA LEU A 702 1.39 -44.80 11.06
C LEU A 702 1.57 -45.61 12.36
N LEU A 703 0.56 -46.37 12.78
CA LEU A 703 0.71 -47.37 13.85
C LEU A 703 1.25 -48.67 13.23
N LEU A 704 2.51 -49.00 13.51
CA LEU A 704 3.19 -50.14 12.89
C LEU A 704 2.66 -51.48 13.44
N ARG A 705 1.77 -52.13 12.68
CA ARG A 705 1.30 -53.50 12.92
C ARG A 705 1.97 -54.48 11.97
N ASP A 706 1.82 -55.78 12.23
CA ASP A 706 2.26 -56.83 11.31
C ASP A 706 1.65 -56.62 9.91
N GLY A 707 2.50 -56.67 8.88
CA GLY A 707 2.13 -56.35 7.49
C GLY A 707 2.15 -54.87 7.11
N ALA A 708 2.23 -53.92 8.05
CA ALA A 708 2.26 -52.47 7.78
C ALA A 708 3.66 -51.92 7.41
N GLY A 709 4.54 -52.77 6.86
CA GLY A 709 5.85 -52.36 6.34
C GLY A 709 5.84 -52.14 4.83
N GLY A 710 6.96 -51.68 4.28
CA GLY A 710 7.16 -51.47 2.84
C GLY A 710 7.38 -50.00 2.47
N LEU A 711 7.09 -49.68 1.20
CA LEU A 711 7.34 -48.35 0.63
C LEU A 711 6.16 -47.40 0.88
N TYR A 712 6.39 -46.34 1.63
CA TYR A 712 5.49 -45.20 1.79
C TYR A 712 6.04 -44.00 1.02
N GLN A 713 5.23 -43.34 0.21
CA GLN A 713 5.66 -42.18 -0.58
C GLN A 713 4.72 -40.99 -0.36
N CYS A 714 5.28 -39.80 -0.13
CA CYS A 714 4.53 -38.56 -0.26
C CYS A 714 4.72 -38.00 -1.67
N TRP A 715 3.63 -37.59 -2.29
CA TRP A 715 3.56 -37.06 -3.65
C TRP A 715 3.07 -35.62 -3.63
N ALA A 716 3.64 -34.80 -4.49
CA ALA A 716 3.18 -33.44 -4.77
C ALA A 716 2.66 -33.37 -6.22
N THR A 717 1.54 -32.67 -6.41
CA THR A 717 0.99 -32.36 -7.73
C THR A 717 0.82 -30.84 -7.86
N GLU A 718 1.52 -30.25 -8.83
CA GLU A 718 1.61 -28.80 -9.08
C GLU A 718 1.67 -28.56 -10.61
N ASN A 719 0.86 -27.64 -11.15
CA ASN A 719 0.71 -27.42 -12.60
C ASN A 719 0.47 -28.74 -13.39
N ASP A 720 -0.43 -29.59 -12.89
CA ASP A 720 -0.74 -30.96 -13.35
C ASP A 720 0.44 -31.97 -13.33
N PHE A 721 1.67 -31.54 -13.10
CA PHE A 721 2.84 -32.39 -12.94
C PHE A 721 2.90 -33.02 -11.54
N SER A 722 3.11 -34.33 -11.47
CA SER A 722 3.08 -35.11 -10.21
C SER A 722 4.41 -35.84 -9.95
N TYR A 723 5.01 -35.63 -8.77
CA TYR A 723 6.31 -36.19 -8.40
C TYR A 723 6.38 -36.67 -6.94
N PRO A 724 7.21 -37.70 -6.64
CA PRO A 724 7.42 -38.15 -5.27
C PRO A 724 8.38 -37.19 -4.55
N VAL A 725 7.92 -36.57 -3.49
CA VAL A 725 8.65 -35.59 -2.65
C VAL A 725 9.65 -36.30 -1.74
N VAL A 726 9.19 -37.36 -1.10
CA VAL A 726 9.98 -38.18 -0.17
C VAL A 726 9.48 -39.61 -0.21
N SER A 727 10.35 -40.57 0.10
CA SER A 727 10.02 -41.99 0.06
C SER A 727 10.71 -42.74 1.19
N TYR A 728 9.90 -43.42 1.99
CA TYR A 728 10.28 -44.13 3.20
C TYR A 728 10.15 -45.63 2.97
N TRP A 729 11.14 -46.41 3.41
CA TRP A 729 11.03 -47.86 3.53
C TRP A 729 10.92 -48.22 5.01
N VAL A 730 9.70 -48.54 5.44
CA VAL A 730 9.37 -48.85 6.83
C VAL A 730 9.48 -50.35 7.06
N HIS A 731 10.20 -50.77 8.10
CA HIS A 731 10.29 -52.18 8.45
C HIS A 731 10.36 -52.41 9.97
N SER A 732 9.79 -53.55 10.38
CA SER A 732 9.83 -54.01 11.78
C SER A 732 11.23 -54.46 12.17
N GLN A 733 11.62 -54.18 13.41
CA GLN A 733 12.83 -54.72 14.03
C GLN A 733 12.75 -56.24 14.24
N ASP A 734 11.55 -56.77 14.49
CA ASP A 734 11.32 -58.21 14.72
C ASP A 734 11.08 -58.98 13.41
N GLN A 735 10.68 -58.28 12.34
CA GLN A 735 10.53 -58.81 10.98
C GLN A 735 11.08 -57.81 9.93
N PRO A 736 12.40 -57.81 9.67
CA PRO A 736 12.98 -56.95 8.64
C PRO A 736 12.57 -57.43 7.24
N LEU A 737 11.79 -56.61 6.53
CA LEU A 737 11.38 -56.88 5.16
C LEU A 737 12.55 -56.77 4.18
N ALA A 738 12.70 -57.77 3.31
CA ALA A 738 13.57 -57.66 2.15
C ALA A 738 13.07 -56.56 1.20
N LEU A 739 13.97 -55.69 0.74
CA LEU A 739 13.64 -54.62 -0.20
C LEU A 739 13.10 -55.20 -1.52
N ASP A 740 12.07 -54.57 -2.10
CA ASP A 740 11.59 -54.90 -3.46
C ASP A 740 12.80 -54.84 -4.44
N PRO A 741 13.10 -55.91 -5.20
CA PRO A 741 14.15 -55.91 -6.22
C PRO A 741 14.10 -54.72 -7.20
N LYS A 742 12.90 -54.16 -7.47
CA LYS A 742 12.72 -52.97 -8.32
C LYS A 742 13.33 -51.70 -7.72
N LEU A 743 13.58 -51.67 -6.41
CA LEU A 743 14.22 -50.57 -5.68
C LEU A 743 15.74 -50.77 -5.51
N ALA A 744 16.31 -51.85 -6.05
CA ALA A 744 17.75 -52.10 -6.00
C ALA A 744 18.58 -51.01 -6.72
N GLY A 745 19.72 -50.64 -6.14
CA GLY A 745 20.61 -49.60 -6.67
C GLY A 745 20.23 -48.16 -6.34
N ILE A 746 19.13 -47.92 -5.61
CA ILE A 746 18.76 -46.58 -5.13
C ILE A 746 19.55 -46.26 -3.84
N PRO A 747 20.18 -45.08 -3.71
CA PRO A 747 20.82 -44.62 -2.47
C PRO A 747 19.87 -44.64 -1.28
N ARG A 748 20.42 -44.94 -0.09
CA ARG A 748 19.65 -45.07 1.15
C ARG A 748 20.24 -44.23 2.27
N GLU A 749 19.36 -43.63 3.05
CA GLU A 749 19.67 -42.89 4.26
C GLU A 749 18.90 -43.54 5.40
N ARG A 750 19.54 -43.83 6.54
CA ARG A 750 18.82 -44.32 7.73
C ARG A 750 18.27 -43.13 8.51
N MET A 751 17.00 -43.20 8.88
CA MET A 751 16.34 -42.17 9.67
C MET A 751 15.82 -42.79 10.97
N GLU A 752 16.29 -42.27 12.11
CA GLU A 752 15.69 -42.54 13.41
C GLU A 752 14.39 -41.74 13.51
N ALA A 753 13.24 -42.42 13.44
CA ALA A 753 11.93 -41.80 13.62
C ALA A 753 11.68 -41.51 15.12
N PRO A 754 10.97 -40.42 15.48
CA PRO A 754 10.63 -40.11 16.87
C PRO A 754 9.62 -41.12 17.44
N LEU A 755 10.13 -42.19 18.05
CA LEU A 755 9.33 -43.31 18.57
C LEU A 755 8.54 -42.90 19.82
N THR A 756 7.25 -42.60 19.66
CA THR A 756 6.31 -42.61 20.79
C THR A 756 5.98 -44.06 21.15
N ARG A 757 6.64 -44.59 22.19
CA ARG A 757 6.26 -45.89 22.77
C ARG A 757 4.87 -45.78 23.40
N VAL A 758 3.90 -46.43 22.77
CA VAL A 758 2.65 -46.83 23.44
C VAL A 758 2.99 -47.95 24.43
N GLY A 759 3.53 -47.56 25.59
CA GLY A 759 3.95 -48.50 26.61
C GLY A 759 2.76 -49.31 27.13
N GLY A 760 2.94 -50.62 27.32
CA GLY A 760 1.93 -51.54 27.89
C GLY A 760 1.52 -51.27 29.34
N GLY A 761 1.83 -50.07 29.86
CA GLY A 761 1.34 -49.52 31.13
C GLY A 761 0.07 -48.69 30.96
N ALA A 762 -0.72 -48.93 29.90
CA ALA A 762 -2.08 -48.43 29.77
C ALA A 762 -3.01 -49.12 30.79
N ALA A 763 -2.85 -48.77 32.07
CA ALA A 763 -3.98 -48.76 32.98
C ALA A 763 -5.09 -47.99 32.26
N LEU A 764 -6.26 -48.61 32.10
CA LEU A 764 -7.36 -48.05 31.33
C LEU A 764 -7.67 -46.64 31.83
N ALA A 765 -7.22 -45.65 31.06
CA ALA A 765 -7.75 -44.31 31.07
C ALA A 765 -9.16 -44.44 30.50
N ALA A 766 -10.07 -44.97 31.33
CA ALA A 766 -11.49 -45.11 31.03
C ALA A 766 -11.93 -43.79 30.41
N PRO A 767 -12.57 -43.82 29.23
CA PRO A 767 -12.75 -42.64 28.41
C PRO A 767 -13.29 -41.54 29.30
N LYS A 768 -12.52 -40.44 29.45
CA LYS A 768 -12.84 -39.32 30.35
C LYS A 768 -14.11 -38.69 29.81
N SER A 769 -15.22 -39.30 30.19
CA SER A 769 -16.49 -39.08 29.55
C SER A 769 -16.83 -37.64 29.85
N TYR A 770 -17.05 -36.83 28.83
CA TYR A 770 -17.48 -35.46 29.06
C TYR A 770 -18.91 -35.43 29.61
N TRP A 771 -19.63 -36.56 29.63
CA TRP A 771 -20.98 -36.71 30.19
C TRP A 771 -21.22 -36.10 31.57
N PRO A 772 -20.38 -36.28 32.62
CA PRO A 772 -20.60 -35.63 33.91
C PRO A 772 -20.41 -34.12 33.85
N HIS A 773 -19.48 -33.63 33.03
CA HIS A 773 -19.27 -32.19 32.81
C HIS A 773 -20.41 -31.57 31.97
N PHE A 774 -20.87 -32.29 30.94
CA PHE A 774 -22.03 -31.93 30.12
C PHE A 774 -23.32 -31.95 30.95
N LEU A 775 -23.49 -32.94 31.83
CA LEU A 775 -24.57 -32.97 32.82
C LEU A 775 -24.49 -31.80 33.80
N THR A 776 -23.34 -31.50 34.40
CA THR A 776 -23.24 -30.35 35.32
C THR A 776 -23.50 -29.04 34.58
N VAL A 777 -23.01 -28.86 33.36
CA VAL A 777 -23.29 -27.65 32.54
C VAL A 777 -24.76 -27.57 32.14
N THR A 778 -25.41 -28.65 31.70
CA THR A 778 -26.84 -28.64 31.33
C THR A 778 -27.75 -28.49 32.55
N VAL A 779 -27.42 -29.09 33.69
CA VAL A 779 -28.14 -28.91 34.95
C VAL A 779 -27.96 -27.49 35.50
N LEU A 780 -26.75 -26.93 35.47
CA LEU A 780 -26.51 -25.52 35.84
C LEU A 780 -27.25 -24.56 34.90
N LEU A 781 -27.24 -24.82 33.60
CA LEU A 781 -28.00 -24.03 32.62
C LEU A 781 -29.51 -24.12 32.88
N ALA A 782 -30.05 -25.31 33.18
CA ALA A 782 -31.45 -25.50 33.54
C ALA A 782 -31.82 -24.81 34.87
N LEU A 783 -30.93 -24.79 35.87
CA LEU A 783 -31.11 -24.07 37.12
C LEU A 783 -31.08 -22.54 36.92
N VAL A 784 -30.18 -22.04 36.06
CA VAL A 784 -30.12 -20.61 35.71
C VAL A 784 -31.35 -20.19 34.91
N LEU A 785 -31.78 -20.98 33.92
CA LEU A 785 -32.96 -20.70 33.11
C LEU A 785 -34.26 -20.80 33.92
N SER A 786 -34.40 -21.78 34.82
CA SER A 786 -35.57 -21.85 35.73
C SER A 786 -35.55 -20.74 36.79
N GLY A 787 -34.37 -20.35 37.30
CA GLY A 787 -34.24 -19.17 38.16
C GLY A 787 -34.65 -17.87 37.44
N ALA A 788 -34.22 -17.68 36.20
CA ALA A 788 -34.63 -16.56 35.35
C ALA A 788 -36.12 -16.58 35.01
N LEU A 789 -36.70 -17.76 34.75
CA LEU A 789 -38.14 -17.92 34.53
C LEU A 789 -38.94 -17.59 35.79
N VAL A 790 -38.47 -18.00 36.98
CA VAL A 790 -39.11 -17.65 38.26
C VAL A 790 -39.01 -16.16 38.54
N THR A 791 -37.88 -15.48 38.29
CA THR A 791 -37.83 -14.02 38.45
C THR A 791 -38.72 -13.28 37.44
N PHE A 792 -38.85 -13.76 36.20
CA PHE A 792 -39.81 -13.25 35.23
C PHE A 792 -41.28 -13.48 35.62
N LEU A 793 -41.61 -14.61 36.26
CA LEU A 793 -42.98 -14.94 36.71
C LEU A 793 -43.35 -14.30 38.06
N VAL A 794 -42.38 -13.95 38.90
CA VAL A 794 -42.60 -13.26 40.19
C VAL A 794 -42.64 -11.73 40.04
N SER A 795 -41.91 -11.17 39.08
CA SER A 795 -41.89 -9.71 38.82
C SER A 795 -43.28 -9.05 38.61
N PRO A 796 -44.28 -9.67 37.93
CA PRO A 796 -45.61 -9.09 37.76
C PRO A 796 -46.41 -8.97 39.07
N LEU A 797 -46.15 -9.85 40.05
CA LEU A 797 -46.88 -9.90 41.31
C LEU A 797 -46.49 -8.78 42.29
N GLY A 798 -45.29 -8.20 42.14
CA GLY A 798 -44.90 -7.00 42.87
C GLY A 798 -45.60 -5.73 42.37
N ALA A 799 -45.75 -5.58 41.05
CA ALA A 799 -46.24 -4.36 40.42
C ALA A 799 -47.74 -4.09 40.69
N LEU A 800 -48.55 -5.14 40.89
CA LEU A 800 -50.00 -5.03 41.06
C LEU A 800 -50.47 -4.58 42.46
N ARG A 801 -49.55 -4.35 43.42
CA ARG A 801 -49.90 -3.88 44.78
C ARG A 801 -49.72 -2.37 45.01
N ALA A 802 -49.30 -1.62 43.99
CA ALA A 802 -48.87 -0.21 44.13
C ALA A 802 -49.73 0.84 43.39
N ARG A 803 -50.97 0.50 42.97
CA ARG A 803 -51.93 1.47 42.39
C ARG A 803 -53.30 1.37 43.07
N GLY A 804 -53.47 2.15 44.16
CA GLY A 804 -54.70 2.10 44.94
C GLY A 804 -54.87 3.21 45.99
N LYS A 805 -54.81 4.49 45.58
CA LYS A 805 -55.45 5.65 46.28
C LYS A 805 -55.31 6.96 45.49
N VAL A 806 -56.43 7.68 45.36
CA VAL A 806 -56.62 9.17 45.44
C VAL A 806 -55.70 10.05 44.55
N GLN A 807 -56.13 10.80 43.52
CA GLN A 807 -57.33 11.61 43.23
C GLN A 807 -57.38 12.99 43.94
N GLY A 808 -57.06 14.08 43.23
CA GLY A 808 -57.26 15.46 43.72
C GLY A 808 -56.71 16.54 42.79
N CYS A 809 -57.49 17.61 42.54
CA CYS A 809 -57.10 18.79 41.76
C CYS A 809 -56.62 19.94 42.66
N GLY A 810 -55.80 20.88 42.14
CA GLY A 810 -55.41 22.07 42.91
C GLY A 810 -54.47 23.08 42.22
N THR A 811 -55.07 24.03 41.49
CA THR A 811 -54.64 25.44 41.23
C THR A 811 -53.22 25.96 41.58
N LEU A 812 -52.63 26.66 40.59
CA LEU A 812 -51.69 27.81 40.65
C LEU A 812 -52.16 28.97 41.61
N PRO A 813 -51.36 30.03 41.92
CA PRO A 813 -49.94 30.32 41.61
C PRO A 813 -49.09 30.97 42.76
N SER A 814 -47.82 31.31 42.44
CA SER A 814 -47.19 32.64 42.69
C SER A 814 -46.17 32.88 43.82
N ARG A 815 -45.12 33.63 43.41
CA ARG A 815 -44.45 34.78 44.07
C ARG A 815 -43.15 34.65 44.91
N GLU A 816 -42.10 35.18 44.27
CA GLU A 816 -41.12 36.20 44.75
C GLU A 816 -39.86 35.90 45.60
N LYS A 817 -38.76 36.46 45.07
CA LYS A 817 -37.58 37.09 45.71
C LYS A 817 -36.42 36.23 46.24
N ALA A 818 -35.24 36.61 45.74
CA ALA A 818 -33.88 36.27 46.19
C ALA A 818 -33.42 37.37 47.23
N PRO A 819 -32.12 37.64 47.58
CA PRO A 819 -30.86 37.27 46.90
C PRO A 819 -29.61 36.98 47.81
N LEU A 820 -28.45 36.86 47.15
CA LEU A 820 -27.07 37.18 47.63
C LEU A 820 -26.43 36.42 48.81
N SER A 821 -25.36 35.68 48.52
CA SER A 821 -24.00 35.91 49.08
C SER A 821 -22.95 35.17 48.24
N SER A 822 -21.66 35.49 48.38
CA SER A 822 -20.56 34.86 47.61
C SER A 822 -19.44 34.26 48.48
N GLU A 823 -18.93 33.12 48.01
CA GLU A 823 -17.53 32.66 48.07
C GLU A 823 -16.79 32.31 49.39
N GLN A 824 -16.14 31.13 49.29
CA GLN A 824 -14.80 30.73 49.79
C GLN A 824 -14.58 30.03 51.16
N CYS A 825 -13.62 29.07 51.07
CA CYS A 825 -12.78 28.41 52.09
C CYS A 825 -13.27 27.22 52.98
N LEU A 826 -12.59 26.07 52.73
CA LEU A 826 -11.95 25.14 53.71
C LEU A 826 -12.77 24.33 54.75
N GLN A 827 -12.80 22.98 54.55
CA GLN A 827 -12.34 21.86 55.43
C GLN A 827 -12.60 21.83 56.99
N PRO A 828 -12.43 20.68 57.71
CA PRO A 828 -12.66 19.25 57.39
C PRO A 828 -13.22 18.39 58.58
N SER A 829 -13.25 17.05 58.44
CA SER A 829 -13.46 16.01 59.49
C SER A 829 -14.90 15.85 60.04
N LYS A 830 -15.33 14.78 60.74
CA LYS A 830 -14.71 13.62 61.47
C LYS A 830 -15.72 12.42 61.35
N GLU A 831 -15.52 11.14 61.68
CA GLU A 831 -14.83 10.37 62.75
C GLU A 831 -14.45 8.94 62.23
N GLY A 832 -13.68 8.06 62.90
CA GLY A 832 -12.87 8.20 64.13
C GLY A 832 -12.40 6.85 64.75
N ARG A 833 -11.64 6.95 65.85
CA ARG A 833 -11.27 5.95 66.88
C ARG A 833 -10.19 4.84 66.63
N THR A 834 -9.05 5.04 67.32
CA THR A 834 -8.26 4.08 68.17
C THR A 834 -7.54 2.86 67.55
N SER A 835 -6.33 2.46 67.97
CA SER A 835 -5.40 2.99 69.03
C SER A 835 -3.96 2.42 68.89
N ALA A 836 -2.96 3.12 69.46
CA ALA A 836 -1.66 2.70 70.10
C ALA A 836 -1.02 1.31 69.78
N SER A 837 0.31 1.10 69.76
CA SER A 837 1.53 1.86 70.15
C SER A 837 2.75 1.16 69.48
N ASP A 838 3.78 1.78 68.88
CA ASP A 838 4.83 2.73 69.35
C ASP A 838 6.20 2.02 69.55
N MET A 839 7.27 2.53 68.89
CA MET A 839 8.72 2.18 69.05
C MET A 839 9.20 0.73 68.71
N ASP A 840 10.46 0.42 68.31
CA ASP A 840 11.65 1.27 68.04
C ASP A 840 12.70 0.66 67.06
N ALA A 841 13.61 1.52 66.59
CA ALA A 841 15.06 1.37 66.27
C ALA A 841 15.68 0.34 65.26
N ASP A 842 16.60 0.88 64.43
CA ASP A 842 17.87 0.39 63.87
C ASP A 842 18.16 -1.11 63.59
N ASN A 843 18.64 -1.39 62.36
CA ASN A 843 20.09 -1.63 62.15
C ASN A 843 20.61 -1.55 60.70
N ASN A 844 21.94 -1.42 60.57
CA ASN A 844 22.69 -1.44 59.31
C ASN A 844 23.07 -2.87 58.89
N LEU A 845 23.36 -3.10 57.59
CA LEU A 845 24.70 -3.53 57.10
C LEU A 845 24.80 -3.65 55.56
N GLN A 846 26.02 -3.88 55.07
CA GLN A 846 26.43 -3.79 53.65
C GLN A 846 26.67 -5.16 52.99
N GLY A 847 26.67 -5.17 51.65
CA GLY A 847 26.95 -6.29 50.74
C GLY A 847 26.29 -5.96 49.38
N THR A 848 26.93 -5.86 48.20
CA THR A 848 28.24 -6.37 47.70
C THR A 848 28.36 -7.89 47.80
N GLU A 849 28.63 -8.66 46.74
CA GLU A 849 29.19 -8.37 45.40
C GLU A 849 28.55 -9.22 44.26
N VAL A 850 28.78 -8.80 43.00
CA VAL A 850 29.13 -9.59 41.77
C VAL A 850 28.44 -10.96 41.56
N ALA A 851 27.77 -11.24 40.43
CA ALA A 851 28.17 -10.96 39.04
C ALA A 851 27.03 -10.56 38.09
#